data_AF-A0A2R6HJS7-F1
#
_entry.id   AF-A0A2R6HJS7-F1
#
_cell.length_a   1.000
_cell.length_b   1.000
_cell.length_c   1.000
_cell.angle_alpha   90.00
_cell.angle_beta   90.00
_cell.angle_gamma   90.00
#
_symmetry.space_group_name_H-M   'P 1'
#
loop_
_entity.id
_entity.type
_entity.pdbx_description
1 polymer ?
#
loop_
_entity_poly.entity_id
_entity_poly.type
_entity_poly.pdbx_seq_one_letter_code
_entity_poly.pdbx_strand_id
1 'polypeptide(L)'
;MADTPNHEYNVPDQGDQDWHQPLNENFEEFEVDIELRDQESNLGDYDPTDGAKFLATDTGVVYLGDGTDWNATFLVAEYDDSTGEATISGTLATSKLDVGSISGSLTGGTELSNIAGSNLSIDSNGQLNASGGGGGGGGGISSLSGGDGIDPASIGDGDTLSVAWGDANDLDSDGNVTGGGGGGGGEWTANNTLLEPSDSSIDGIDVDEVNAELLAASGPAIVTVNGERVLELTAQSGGDAGNLIAGHSSNSVGSGVSGATIAGGGFDDGTDVHPNEVTADYGAVGGGEGNEATEKYATVGGGDRNAASGERATVGGGRLNVADMSLSTVGGGQSNSALYTYAAVGGGRVNEASGFSSTVAGGEKNAATASHATVAGGENNEASASQATLGGGRNNTASGERSTLSGGRGNETTEFAATVAGGQNCHARGQFATAGGGQWNEPTGPHATIAGGEYNEAYGKAATIAGGGDPDSDGTGNVVYDDFGTIGGGGSNQAGSDDGDTTTATFATVVGGENNVASAQHATVLGGQENEASGNFSIALGRNATASDPGSLVVGDSTSDEITSIDADEARFQGPLRSDLLKTEERGVWYYPDDQAEIAPWRTFYDDSSDEWRVDRWDTSGSIPVWNRKMWVTASGDIEAEGAKNFVETVDTDDGEKEVVYTASESGTAHTEESGVAELDDGRAEIALPDHFGMVTDDDEPLVVQTTPYGGSAGLKVVEHSTDRLVVEDLDGEGDYEFAYTVKGTRDGYADKEVVREPSASAESTGSPTPADD
;
A
#
# COMPACT_ATOMS: atom_id res chain seq x y z
N MET A 1 -23.05 13.88 4.44
CA MET A 1 -24.04 14.98 4.51
C MET A 1 -24.70 14.99 3.16
N ALA A 2 -26.04 15.09 3.10
CA ALA A 2 -26.75 15.14 1.83
C ALA A 2 -26.32 16.41 1.09
N ASP A 3 -25.83 16.24 -0.14
CA ASP A 3 -25.49 17.34 -1.04
C ASP A 3 -26.76 18.14 -1.30
N THR A 4 -26.82 19.33 -0.73
CA THR A 4 -27.72 20.36 -1.23
C THR A 4 -27.19 20.78 -2.60
N PRO A 5 -28.05 20.96 -3.62
CA PRO A 5 -27.62 21.49 -4.91
C PRO A 5 -27.20 22.95 -4.69
N ASN A 6 -25.94 23.15 -4.38
CA ASN A 6 -25.30 24.46 -4.36
C ASN A 6 -24.49 24.52 -5.65
N HIS A 7 -24.67 25.62 -6.41
CA HIS A 7 -24.34 25.76 -7.83
C HIS A 7 -22.97 25.18 -8.21
N GLU A 8 -22.87 24.61 -9.42
CA GLU A 8 -21.79 23.77 -9.96
C GLU A 8 -20.41 24.48 -10.08
N TYR A 9 -19.91 25.08 -9.00
CA TYR A 9 -18.65 25.83 -8.97
C TYR A 9 -17.43 24.90 -9.02
N ASN A 10 -16.38 25.35 -9.72
CA ASN A 10 -15.15 24.61 -9.97
C ASN A 10 -14.26 24.54 -8.71
N VAL A 11 -13.97 23.35 -8.19
CA VAL A 11 -13.07 23.18 -7.04
C VAL A 11 -11.70 22.68 -7.50
N PRO A 12 -10.60 23.44 -7.32
CA PRO A 12 -9.27 22.97 -7.68
C PRO A 12 -8.81 21.80 -6.82
N ASP A 13 -8.05 20.87 -7.41
CA ASP A 13 -7.57 19.66 -6.73
C ASP A 13 -6.41 19.99 -5.77
N GLN A 14 -6.22 19.13 -4.76
CA GLN A 14 -5.17 19.32 -3.76
C GLN A 14 -3.77 19.24 -4.40
N GLY A 15 -3.14 20.40 -4.62
CA GLY A 15 -1.77 20.52 -5.15
C GLY A 15 -1.63 21.40 -6.37
N ASP A 16 -2.73 21.90 -6.94
CA ASP A 16 -2.70 22.76 -8.13
C ASP A 16 -2.01 24.10 -7.86
N GLN A 17 -1.09 24.50 -8.76
CA GLN A 17 -0.35 25.75 -8.64
C GLN A 17 -1.11 26.95 -9.23
N ASP A 18 -2.07 26.69 -10.11
CA ASP A 18 -2.94 27.68 -10.75
C ASP A 18 -4.34 27.73 -10.10
N TRP A 19 -4.44 27.34 -8.83
CA TRP A 19 -5.68 27.30 -8.03
C TRP A 19 -6.49 28.60 -8.04
N HIS A 20 -5.83 29.74 -8.33
CA HIS A 20 -6.44 31.05 -8.39
C HIS A 20 -7.33 31.25 -9.63
N GLN A 21 -7.10 30.50 -10.71
CA GLN A 21 -7.85 30.63 -11.96
C GLN A 21 -9.30 30.10 -11.84
N PRO A 22 -9.55 28.83 -11.43
CA PRO A 22 -10.92 28.35 -11.23
C PRO A 22 -11.61 29.04 -10.04
N LEU A 23 -10.86 29.51 -9.03
CA LEU A 23 -11.45 30.32 -7.96
C LEU A 23 -11.96 31.67 -8.50
N ASN A 24 -11.18 32.33 -9.35
CA ASN A 24 -11.60 33.61 -9.96
C ASN A 24 -12.78 33.41 -10.91
N GLU A 25 -12.83 32.32 -11.67
CA GLU A 25 -13.98 31.95 -12.51
C GLU A 25 -15.25 31.76 -11.66
N ASN A 26 -15.14 31.09 -10.50
CA ASN A 26 -16.28 30.98 -9.57
C ASN A 26 -16.68 32.34 -8.99
N PHE A 27 -15.72 33.22 -8.67
CA PHE A 27 -16.05 34.57 -8.19
C PHE A 27 -16.74 35.41 -9.25
N GLU A 28 -16.37 35.27 -10.52
CA GLU A 28 -17.07 35.90 -11.65
C GLU A 28 -18.50 35.35 -11.81
N GLU A 29 -18.72 34.03 -11.65
CA GLU A 29 -20.08 33.45 -11.66
C GLU A 29 -20.93 33.88 -10.45
N PHE A 30 -20.32 34.04 -9.26
CA PHE A 30 -21.01 34.51 -8.05
C PHE A 30 -21.61 35.91 -8.20
N GLU A 31 -20.95 36.80 -8.95
CA GLU A 31 -21.44 38.16 -9.20
C GLU A 31 -22.74 38.19 -10.01
N VAL A 32 -23.04 37.12 -10.76
CA VAL A 32 -24.23 36.99 -11.62
C VAL A 32 -25.34 36.16 -10.94
N ASP A 33 -24.95 35.13 -10.18
CA ASP A 33 -25.88 34.22 -9.51
C ASP A 33 -26.56 34.84 -8.27
N ILE A 34 -25.86 35.75 -7.58
CA ILE A 34 -26.36 36.35 -6.35
C ILE A 34 -27.00 37.71 -6.66
N GLU A 35 -28.31 37.80 -6.44
CA GLU A 35 -29.03 39.07 -6.50
C GLU A 35 -28.61 39.99 -5.34
N LEU A 36 -28.03 41.14 -5.68
CA LEU A 36 -27.70 42.22 -4.74
C LEU A 36 -28.99 42.91 -4.28
N ARG A 37 -29.11 43.18 -2.97
CA ARG A 37 -30.30 43.79 -2.36
C ARG A 37 -29.90 44.95 -1.47
N ASP A 38 -30.14 46.18 -1.91
CA ASP A 38 -29.89 47.40 -1.11
C ASP A 38 -30.88 48.52 -1.50
N GLN A 39 -30.76 49.72 -0.93
CA GLN A 39 -31.57 50.88 -1.34
C GLN A 39 -31.15 51.41 -2.71
N GLU A 40 -32.10 51.91 -3.50
CA GLU A 40 -31.84 52.40 -4.87
C GLU A 40 -30.80 53.52 -4.93
N SER A 41 -30.70 54.34 -3.88
CA SER A 41 -29.69 55.40 -3.79
C SER A 41 -28.25 54.91 -3.82
N ASN A 42 -28.02 53.64 -3.48
CA ASN A 42 -26.70 53.02 -3.40
C ASN A 42 -26.35 52.25 -4.68
N LEU A 43 -27.21 52.25 -5.71
CA LEU A 43 -26.98 51.53 -6.97
C LEU A 43 -25.63 51.88 -7.62
N GLY A 44 -25.19 53.14 -7.50
CA GLY A 44 -23.90 53.61 -8.02
C GLY A 44 -22.66 53.15 -7.23
N ASP A 45 -22.83 52.50 -6.08
CA ASP A 45 -21.73 51.93 -5.30
C ASP A 45 -21.37 50.49 -5.75
N TYR A 46 -22.12 49.93 -6.70
CA TYR A 46 -21.93 48.59 -7.27
C TYR A 46 -21.61 48.66 -8.77
N ASP A 47 -20.66 47.86 -9.23
CA ASP A 47 -20.27 47.80 -10.65
C ASP A 47 -21.30 46.98 -11.46
N PRO A 48 -21.84 47.48 -12.59
CA PRO A 48 -22.85 46.79 -13.40
C PRO A 48 -22.22 45.72 -14.31
N THR A 49 -21.74 44.62 -13.74
CA THR A 49 -21.25 43.47 -14.52
C THR A 49 -22.36 42.83 -15.35
N ASP A 50 -22.01 42.26 -16.52
CA ASP A 50 -22.98 41.76 -17.49
C ASP A 50 -23.77 40.57 -16.90
N GLY A 51 -25.09 40.71 -16.78
CA GLY A 51 -25.99 39.74 -16.17
C GLY A 51 -26.23 39.90 -14.67
N ALA A 52 -25.49 40.77 -13.96
CA ALA A 52 -25.68 41.00 -12.53
C ALA A 52 -27.08 41.57 -12.23
N LYS A 53 -27.63 41.20 -11.07
CA LYS A 53 -28.99 41.59 -10.64
C LYS A 53 -28.93 42.44 -9.38
N PHE A 54 -29.57 43.60 -9.40
CA PHE A 54 -29.74 44.45 -8.22
C PHE A 54 -31.21 44.74 -7.97
N LEU A 55 -31.73 44.34 -6.81
CA LEU A 55 -33.06 44.66 -6.34
C LEU A 55 -32.99 45.84 -5.36
N ALA A 56 -33.57 46.97 -5.77
CA ALA A 56 -33.78 48.11 -4.90
C ALA A 56 -34.86 47.75 -3.85
N THR A 57 -34.44 47.54 -2.62
CA THR A 57 -35.31 47.06 -1.53
C THR A 57 -36.34 48.08 -1.04
N ASP A 58 -36.11 49.36 -1.29
CA ASP A 58 -36.99 50.47 -0.92
C ASP A 58 -38.01 50.82 -2.01
N THR A 59 -37.68 50.62 -3.29
CA THR A 59 -38.58 50.93 -4.43
C THR A 59 -39.12 49.70 -5.16
N GLY A 60 -38.56 48.50 -4.88
CA GLY A 60 -38.95 47.25 -5.52
C GLY A 60 -38.53 47.11 -6.98
N VAL A 61 -37.67 48.01 -7.48
CA VAL A 61 -37.18 48.00 -8.86
C VAL A 61 -36.02 47.02 -9.01
N VAL A 62 -36.07 46.17 -10.04
CA VAL A 62 -34.96 45.27 -10.39
C VAL A 62 -34.15 45.85 -11.55
N TYR A 63 -32.86 46.00 -11.32
CA TYR A 63 -31.85 46.45 -12.27
C TYR A 63 -31.01 45.26 -12.76
N LEU A 64 -30.70 45.25 -14.06
CA LEU A 64 -29.77 44.31 -14.70
C LEU A 64 -28.55 45.05 -15.22
N GLY A 65 -27.36 44.59 -14.87
CA GLY A 65 -26.10 45.08 -15.44
C GLY A 65 -25.89 44.53 -16.85
N ASP A 66 -25.42 45.36 -17.76
CA ASP A 66 -25.05 44.96 -19.14
C ASP A 66 -23.54 44.98 -19.40
N GLY A 67 -22.75 45.04 -18.32
CA GLY A 67 -21.30 45.21 -18.34
C GLY A 67 -20.85 46.67 -18.38
N THR A 68 -21.76 47.62 -18.58
CA THR A 68 -21.43 49.06 -18.67
C THR A 68 -22.33 49.96 -17.83
N ASP A 69 -23.63 49.67 -17.74
CA ASP A 69 -24.62 50.45 -16.99
C ASP A 69 -25.66 49.53 -16.32
N TRP A 70 -26.29 50.01 -15.24
CA TRP A 70 -27.44 49.36 -14.61
C TRP A 70 -28.74 49.76 -15.33
N ASN A 71 -29.43 48.78 -15.91
CA ASN A 71 -30.67 49.00 -16.66
C ASN A 71 -31.89 48.52 -15.85
N ALA A 72 -32.84 49.42 -15.59
CA ALA A 72 -34.09 49.05 -14.92
C ALA A 72 -34.91 48.11 -15.81
N THR A 73 -35.23 46.91 -15.32
CA THR A 73 -35.81 45.86 -16.16
C THR A 73 -37.31 45.69 -15.93
N PHE A 74 -37.77 45.67 -14.68
CA PHE A 74 -39.20 45.67 -14.31
C PHE A 74 -39.43 46.28 -12.92
N LEU A 75 -40.60 46.93 -12.74
CA LEU A 75 -41.16 47.31 -11.44
C LEU A 75 -41.99 46.14 -10.91
N VAL A 76 -41.70 45.65 -9.71
CA VAL A 76 -42.57 44.68 -9.03
C VAL A 76 -43.87 45.39 -8.63
N ALA A 77 -45.01 44.86 -9.07
CA ALA A 77 -46.32 45.29 -8.60
C ALA A 77 -46.47 44.89 -7.12
N GLU A 78 -46.85 45.84 -6.25
CA GLU A 78 -47.25 45.47 -4.89
C GLU A 78 -48.56 44.67 -4.97
N TYR A 79 -48.51 43.39 -4.61
CA TYR A 79 -49.69 42.53 -4.52
C TYR A 79 -50.19 42.51 -3.07
N ASP A 80 -51.42 42.98 -2.86
CA ASP A 80 -52.08 42.97 -1.56
C ASP A 80 -52.92 41.69 -1.41
N ASP A 81 -52.39 40.72 -0.66
CA ASP A 81 -53.02 39.43 -0.38
C ASP A 81 -54.40 39.53 0.28
N SER A 82 -54.76 40.69 0.87
CA SER A 82 -56.06 40.88 1.52
C SER A 82 -57.18 41.28 0.56
N THR A 83 -56.82 41.82 -0.62
CA THR A 83 -57.76 42.32 -1.64
C THR A 83 -57.66 41.58 -2.96
N GLY A 84 -56.55 40.88 -3.21
CA GLY A 84 -56.28 40.16 -4.45
C GLY A 84 -55.90 41.09 -5.61
N GLU A 85 -55.51 42.33 -5.33
CA GLU A 85 -55.17 43.33 -6.35
C GLU A 85 -53.66 43.61 -6.37
N ALA A 86 -53.09 43.71 -7.59
CA ALA A 86 -51.71 44.11 -7.84
C ALA A 86 -51.67 45.59 -8.25
N THR A 87 -50.90 46.43 -7.56
CA THR A 87 -50.74 47.86 -7.87
C THR A 87 -49.37 48.13 -8.46
N ILE A 88 -49.32 48.60 -9.72
CA ILE A 88 -48.10 49.02 -10.41
C ILE A 88 -47.99 50.54 -10.32
N SER A 89 -47.01 51.04 -9.56
CA SER A 89 -46.90 52.46 -9.22
C SER A 89 -45.91 53.25 -10.09
N GLY A 90 -45.48 52.70 -11.24
CA GLY A 90 -44.53 53.33 -12.16
C GLY A 90 -44.94 53.29 -13.64
N THR A 91 -44.27 54.12 -14.46
CA THR A 91 -44.60 54.26 -15.89
C THR A 91 -44.06 53.09 -16.72
N LEU A 92 -44.96 52.32 -17.33
CA LEU A 92 -44.63 51.18 -18.18
C LEU A 92 -44.18 51.66 -19.57
N ALA A 93 -42.87 51.64 -19.86
CA ALA A 93 -42.33 51.97 -21.17
C ALA A 93 -42.31 50.75 -22.09
N THR A 94 -43.48 50.39 -22.66
CA THR A 94 -43.57 49.45 -23.78
C THR A 94 -44.27 50.13 -24.95
N SER A 95 -43.78 49.90 -26.17
CA SER A 95 -44.38 50.41 -27.40
C SER A 95 -45.57 49.59 -27.91
N LYS A 96 -46.00 48.56 -27.17
CA LYS A 96 -47.21 47.76 -27.46
C LYS A 96 -47.79 47.23 -26.15
N LEU A 97 -48.81 47.92 -25.66
CA LEU A 97 -49.66 47.47 -24.57
C LEU A 97 -51.06 47.25 -25.17
N ASP A 98 -51.40 46.00 -25.49
CA ASP A 98 -52.70 45.62 -26.03
C ASP A 98 -53.53 45.03 -24.88
N VAL A 99 -54.34 45.86 -24.24
CA VAL A 99 -55.23 45.45 -23.13
C VAL A 99 -56.64 45.87 -23.47
N GLY A 100 -57.53 44.88 -23.57
CA GLY A 100 -58.91 45.05 -24.04
C GLY A 100 -59.84 45.81 -23.07
N SER A 101 -59.44 46.05 -21.82
CA SER A 101 -60.21 46.93 -20.93
C SER A 101 -59.35 47.50 -19.80
N ILE A 102 -59.58 48.78 -19.48
CA ILE A 102 -59.10 49.44 -18.26
C ILE A 102 -60.34 49.68 -17.39
N SER A 103 -60.38 49.12 -16.18
CA SER A 103 -61.39 49.43 -15.17
C SER A 103 -60.72 50.09 -13.96
N GLY A 104 -61.07 51.36 -13.70
CA GLY A 104 -60.52 52.13 -12.58
C GLY A 104 -60.63 53.65 -12.77
N SER A 105 -60.61 54.40 -11.67
CA SER A 105 -60.73 55.86 -11.66
C SER A 105 -59.35 56.51 -11.87
N LEU A 106 -59.13 57.20 -12.99
CA LEU A 106 -57.97 58.07 -13.18
C LEU A 106 -58.12 59.31 -12.28
N THR A 107 -57.23 59.47 -11.30
CA THR A 107 -57.08 60.71 -10.53
C THR A 107 -55.62 61.16 -10.58
N GLY A 108 -55.41 62.42 -10.93
CA GLY A 108 -54.11 62.95 -11.33
C GLY A 108 -54.21 63.53 -12.73
N GLY A 109 -53.95 64.84 -12.87
CA GLY A 109 -54.20 65.64 -14.06
C GLY A 109 -53.43 65.22 -15.31
N THR A 110 -53.81 64.10 -15.91
CA THR A 110 -53.34 63.63 -17.21
C THR A 110 -54.39 63.97 -18.25
N GLU A 111 -54.04 64.85 -19.19
CA GLU A 111 -54.89 65.20 -20.33
C GLU A 111 -55.11 63.95 -21.20
N LEU A 112 -56.35 63.47 -21.27
CA LEU A 112 -56.80 62.47 -22.24
C LEU A 112 -56.95 63.15 -23.62
N SER A 113 -55.84 63.57 -24.22
CA SER A 113 -55.84 64.30 -25.48
C SER A 113 -55.87 63.40 -26.73
N ASN A 114 -56.24 62.11 -26.62
CA ASN A 114 -56.31 61.19 -27.77
C ASN A 114 -57.39 60.10 -27.64
N ILE A 115 -58.57 60.41 -27.09
CA ILE A 115 -59.79 59.65 -27.41
C ILE A 115 -60.60 60.49 -28.43
N ALA A 116 -60.76 59.90 -29.61
CA ALA A 116 -61.18 60.54 -30.84
C ALA A 116 -62.64 61.07 -30.84
N GLY A 117 -62.88 62.06 -31.71
CA GLY A 117 -64.19 62.27 -32.32
C GLY A 117 -64.99 63.46 -31.77
N SER A 118 -65.31 64.38 -32.67
CA SER A 118 -65.95 65.68 -32.48
C SER A 118 -67.42 65.66 -32.00
N ASN A 119 -67.88 64.64 -31.27
CA ASN A 119 -69.28 64.47 -30.85
C ASN A 119 -69.48 64.24 -29.33
N LEU A 120 -68.48 64.58 -28.51
CA LEU A 120 -68.58 64.51 -27.05
C LEU A 120 -68.27 65.88 -26.43
N SER A 121 -69.20 66.41 -25.64
CA SER A 121 -69.04 67.65 -24.87
C SER A 121 -69.40 67.38 -23.41
N ILE A 122 -68.64 67.96 -22.49
CA ILE A 122 -68.92 67.94 -21.05
C ILE A 122 -69.68 69.22 -20.71
N ASP A 123 -70.85 69.10 -20.09
CA ASP A 123 -71.61 70.28 -19.68
C ASP A 123 -71.07 70.91 -18.37
N SER A 124 -71.60 72.08 -18.00
CA SER A 124 -71.13 72.87 -16.86
C SER A 124 -71.31 72.21 -15.49
N ASN A 125 -71.93 71.03 -15.43
CA ASN A 125 -72.05 70.23 -14.21
C ASN A 125 -71.14 68.98 -14.22
N GLY A 126 -70.26 68.84 -15.21
CA GLY A 126 -69.27 67.76 -15.28
C GLY A 126 -69.80 66.43 -15.82
N GLN A 127 -70.94 66.43 -16.52
CA GLN A 127 -71.51 65.24 -17.15
C GLN A 127 -71.21 65.24 -18.66
N LEU A 128 -70.84 64.06 -19.19
CA LEU A 128 -70.56 63.85 -20.61
C LEU A 128 -71.89 63.73 -21.38
N ASN A 129 -72.20 64.69 -22.25
CA ASN A 129 -73.42 64.72 -23.05
C ASN A 129 -73.09 64.68 -24.55
N ALA A 130 -73.59 63.66 -25.25
CA ALA A 130 -73.54 63.57 -26.71
C ALA A 130 -74.78 64.24 -27.31
N SER A 131 -74.66 65.48 -27.80
CA SER A 131 -75.78 66.19 -28.44
C SER A 131 -75.67 66.12 -29.97
N GLY A 132 -76.61 65.43 -30.62
CA GLY A 132 -76.76 65.44 -32.07
C GLY A 132 -77.24 66.79 -32.61
N GLY A 133 -76.51 67.35 -33.57
CA GLY A 133 -76.90 68.53 -34.33
C GLY A 133 -77.26 68.16 -35.77
N GLY A 134 -78.53 68.26 -36.13
CA GLY A 134 -79.01 68.06 -37.49
C GLY A 134 -78.81 69.30 -38.38
N GLY A 135 -78.61 69.08 -39.69
CA GLY A 135 -78.76 70.16 -40.68
C GLY A 135 -78.02 70.01 -42.02
N GLY A 136 -78.42 69.03 -42.84
CA GLY A 136 -78.56 69.16 -44.31
C GLY A 136 -77.33 69.33 -45.21
N GLY A 137 -77.13 68.37 -46.13
CA GLY A 137 -76.47 68.63 -47.41
C GLY A 137 -75.56 67.54 -47.96
N GLY A 138 -76.16 66.48 -48.51
CA GLY A 138 -75.70 65.74 -49.70
C GLY A 138 -74.26 65.20 -49.78
N GLY A 139 -74.13 63.87 -49.81
CA GLY A 139 -73.08 63.20 -50.57
C GLY A 139 -72.32 62.12 -49.82
N GLY A 140 -72.91 60.92 -49.76
CA GLY A 140 -72.20 59.63 -49.73
C GLY A 140 -71.19 59.39 -48.62
N ILE A 141 -71.64 58.76 -47.53
CA ILE A 141 -71.12 57.46 -47.05
C ILE A 141 -72.27 56.82 -46.27
N SER A 142 -72.55 55.59 -46.67
CA SER A 142 -73.60 54.70 -46.20
C SER A 142 -73.41 54.33 -44.73
N SER A 143 -74.42 54.67 -43.93
CA SER A 143 -74.86 54.03 -42.68
C SER A 143 -73.97 52.93 -42.08
N LEU A 144 -73.69 53.06 -40.78
CA LEU A 144 -73.98 51.98 -39.83
C LEU A 144 -74.26 52.55 -38.43
N SER A 145 -75.56 52.70 -38.14
CA SER A 145 -76.15 52.95 -36.81
C SER A 145 -75.76 51.84 -35.83
N GLY A 146 -75.73 52.02 -34.52
CA GLY A 146 -76.33 53.00 -33.63
C GLY A 146 -76.51 52.28 -32.29
N GLY A 147 -76.22 52.94 -31.18
CA GLY A 147 -76.63 52.41 -29.87
C GLY A 147 -78.11 52.71 -29.68
N ASP A 148 -78.98 51.80 -30.10
CA ASP A 148 -80.38 51.64 -29.70
C ASP A 148 -80.86 50.35 -30.38
N GLY A 149 -81.53 49.46 -29.65
CA GLY A 149 -82.04 48.21 -30.21
C GLY A 149 -82.85 48.43 -31.49
N ILE A 150 -82.65 47.57 -32.48
CA ILE A 150 -83.49 47.52 -33.67
C ILE A 150 -84.89 47.04 -33.25
N ASP A 151 -85.94 47.80 -33.59
CA ASP A 151 -87.31 47.30 -33.63
C ASP A 151 -87.38 46.16 -34.69
N PRO A 152 -87.69 44.90 -34.32
CA PRO A 152 -87.73 43.76 -35.25
C PRO A 152 -88.73 43.94 -36.40
N ALA A 153 -89.63 44.92 -36.34
CA ALA A 153 -90.54 45.27 -37.44
C ALA A 153 -89.85 46.07 -38.58
N SER A 154 -88.58 46.45 -38.42
CA SER A 154 -87.86 47.34 -39.34
C SER A 154 -86.76 46.67 -40.18
N ILE A 155 -86.57 45.35 -40.07
CA ILE A 155 -85.71 44.57 -40.98
C ILE A 155 -86.62 43.77 -41.93
N GLY A 156 -86.63 44.15 -43.20
CA GLY A 156 -87.31 43.38 -44.24
C GLY A 156 -86.46 42.20 -44.72
N ASP A 157 -87.13 41.18 -45.28
CA ASP A 157 -86.46 40.03 -45.91
C ASP A 157 -85.37 40.49 -46.88
N GLY A 158 -84.11 40.20 -46.55
CA GLY A 158 -82.98 40.34 -47.46
C GLY A 158 -81.83 41.26 -47.04
N ASP A 159 -81.90 41.95 -45.90
CA ASP A 159 -80.78 42.77 -45.41
C ASP A 159 -79.82 41.97 -44.51
N THR A 160 -78.53 41.94 -44.87
CA THR A 160 -77.45 41.25 -44.15
C THR A 160 -76.53 42.26 -43.49
N LEU A 161 -76.22 42.07 -42.21
CA LEU A 161 -75.20 42.86 -41.52
C LEU A 161 -74.14 41.94 -40.88
N SER A 162 -72.93 41.97 -41.44
CA SER A 162 -71.78 41.25 -40.91
C SER A 162 -70.88 42.18 -40.09
N VAL A 163 -70.50 41.74 -38.90
CA VAL A 163 -69.26 42.16 -38.26
C VAL A 163 -68.60 40.92 -37.66
N ALA A 164 -67.29 40.86 -37.90
CA ALA A 164 -66.46 39.67 -37.86
C ALA A 164 -66.33 39.04 -36.47
N TRP A 165 -66.25 37.71 -36.49
CA TRP A 165 -66.07 36.81 -35.37
C TRP A 165 -64.72 36.95 -34.67
N GLY A 166 -64.74 36.62 -33.38
CA GLY A 166 -63.60 36.28 -32.55
C GLY A 166 -64.05 36.11 -31.10
N ASP A 167 -64.55 34.91 -30.79
CA ASP A 167 -64.80 34.34 -29.46
C ASP A 167 -66.06 34.80 -28.69
N ALA A 168 -67.19 34.16 -29.03
CA ALA A 168 -68.06 33.40 -28.11
C ALA A 168 -69.45 33.22 -28.77
N ASN A 169 -69.67 32.04 -29.35
CA ASN A 169 -71.00 31.60 -29.77
C ASN A 169 -71.84 31.27 -28.54
N ASP A 170 -72.81 32.14 -28.23
CA ASP A 170 -73.92 31.88 -27.31
C ASP A 170 -74.90 30.91 -28.01
N LEU A 171 -75.06 29.70 -27.47
CA LEU A 171 -76.11 28.76 -27.84
C LEU A 171 -77.43 29.21 -27.19
N ASP A 172 -78.57 29.11 -27.88
CA ASP A 172 -79.85 29.41 -27.26
C ASP A 172 -80.28 28.34 -26.25
N SER A 173 -81.40 28.60 -25.55
CA SER A 173 -81.87 27.84 -24.38
C SER A 173 -82.30 26.38 -24.67
N ASP A 174 -82.21 25.91 -25.90
CA ASP A 174 -82.40 24.51 -26.29
C ASP A 174 -81.13 23.92 -26.99
N GLY A 175 -80.01 24.64 -26.93
CA GLY A 175 -78.66 24.13 -27.24
C GLY A 175 -78.29 24.02 -28.72
N ASN A 176 -78.93 24.78 -29.63
CA ASN A 176 -78.65 24.70 -31.07
C ASN A 176 -78.11 26.02 -31.67
N VAL A 177 -77.07 25.92 -32.51
CA VAL A 177 -76.56 27.01 -33.38
C VAL A 177 -77.46 27.13 -34.61
N THR A 178 -78.13 28.28 -34.83
CA THR A 178 -78.93 28.49 -36.04
C THR A 178 -78.30 29.53 -36.96
N GLY A 179 -77.76 29.06 -38.09
CA GLY A 179 -77.30 29.90 -39.20
C GLY A 179 -77.34 29.14 -40.52
N GLY A 180 -78.46 29.24 -41.24
CA GLY A 180 -78.68 28.58 -42.52
C GLY A 180 -78.49 29.49 -43.74
N GLY A 181 -77.85 28.93 -44.78
CA GLY A 181 -78.08 29.22 -46.20
C GLY A 181 -77.05 30.14 -46.87
N GLY A 182 -76.28 29.73 -47.87
CA GLY A 182 -76.20 28.46 -48.59
C GLY A 182 -75.30 28.62 -49.82
N GLY A 183 -74.65 27.53 -50.24
CA GLY A 183 -74.01 27.45 -51.56
C GLY A 183 -72.71 26.63 -51.60
N GLY A 184 -72.77 25.33 -51.30
CA GLY A 184 -71.65 24.41 -51.51
C GLY A 184 -71.86 23.14 -50.71
N GLY A 185 -72.06 22.02 -51.40
CA GLY A 185 -72.62 20.79 -50.82
C GLY A 185 -71.75 20.08 -49.80
N GLY A 186 -72.44 19.55 -48.80
CA GLY A 186 -72.02 18.51 -47.86
C GLY A 186 -73.26 18.20 -47.02
N GLU A 187 -73.92 17.07 -47.29
CA GLU A 187 -75.08 16.63 -46.51
C GLU A 187 -74.57 16.09 -45.17
N TRP A 188 -74.73 16.86 -44.10
CA TRP A 188 -74.43 16.42 -42.74
C TRP A 188 -75.62 15.64 -42.20
N THR A 189 -75.43 14.36 -41.92
CA THR A 189 -76.49 13.49 -41.38
C THR A 189 -76.33 13.43 -39.87
N ALA A 190 -77.24 14.05 -39.13
CA ALA A 190 -77.25 13.96 -37.67
C ALA A 190 -77.62 12.53 -37.23
N ASN A 191 -76.65 11.79 -36.68
CA ASN A 191 -76.92 10.53 -36.02
C ASN A 191 -76.56 10.63 -34.53
N ASN A 192 -77.39 11.40 -33.83
CA ASN A 192 -77.58 11.46 -32.39
C ASN A 192 -76.39 11.62 -31.43
N THR A 193 -75.13 11.72 -31.89
CA THR A 193 -74.00 12.06 -30.99
C THR A 193 -72.79 12.76 -31.63
N LEU A 194 -72.67 12.94 -32.96
CA LEU A 194 -71.59 13.76 -33.57
C LEU A 194 -71.96 14.27 -34.98
N LEU A 195 -71.38 15.42 -35.37
CA LEU A 195 -71.38 15.94 -36.74
C LEU A 195 -70.04 15.55 -37.42
N GLU A 196 -70.09 14.76 -38.49
CA GLU A 196 -68.92 14.47 -39.35
C GLU A 196 -69.10 15.09 -40.75
N PRO A 197 -68.05 15.73 -41.33
CA PRO A 197 -68.12 16.18 -42.72
C PRO A 197 -68.14 14.98 -43.65
N SER A 198 -68.96 15.06 -44.69
CA SER A 198 -69.10 14.00 -45.70
C SER A 198 -67.83 13.70 -46.53
N ASP A 199 -66.70 14.35 -46.27
CA ASP A 199 -65.43 14.17 -47.00
C ASP A 199 -64.28 13.55 -46.18
N SER A 200 -64.52 13.18 -44.91
CA SER A 200 -63.58 12.45 -44.06
C SER A 200 -62.19 13.11 -43.90
N SER A 201 -62.08 14.44 -44.03
CA SER A 201 -60.78 15.12 -43.98
C SER A 201 -60.74 16.31 -43.01
N ILE A 202 -60.71 16.03 -41.71
CA ILE A 202 -59.95 16.73 -40.66
C ILE A 202 -60.22 15.98 -39.35
N ASP A 203 -59.16 15.38 -38.83
CA ASP A 203 -59.07 14.68 -37.56
C ASP A 203 -58.44 15.67 -36.57
N GLY A 204 -59.28 16.42 -35.86
CA GLY A 204 -58.85 17.58 -35.06
C GLY A 204 -59.85 17.81 -33.94
N ILE A 205 -59.75 16.96 -32.93
CA ILE A 205 -60.65 16.92 -31.78
C ILE A 205 -60.40 18.16 -30.91
N ASP A 206 -61.43 18.98 -30.73
CA ASP A 206 -61.52 19.89 -29.59
C ASP A 206 -62.13 19.08 -28.43
N VAL A 207 -61.32 18.85 -27.39
CA VAL A 207 -61.79 18.18 -26.18
C VAL A 207 -61.75 19.13 -25.00
N ASP A 208 -62.80 19.91 -24.86
CA ASP A 208 -63.23 20.35 -23.54
C ASP A 208 -63.81 19.13 -22.82
N GLU A 209 -62.98 18.52 -21.97
CA GLU A 209 -63.28 17.40 -21.08
C GLU A 209 -63.60 16.06 -21.79
N VAL A 210 -62.59 15.18 -21.90
CA VAL A 210 -62.81 13.75 -22.21
C VAL A 210 -63.47 13.14 -20.97
N ASN A 211 -64.75 13.37 -20.75
CA ASN A 211 -65.58 12.45 -20.00
C ASN A 211 -66.12 11.41 -20.98
N ALA A 212 -65.19 10.67 -21.62
CA ALA A 212 -65.58 9.60 -22.51
C ALA A 212 -66.11 8.45 -21.67
N GLU A 213 -67.40 8.16 -21.82
CA GLU A 213 -67.99 6.85 -21.52
C GLU A 213 -67.22 5.68 -22.18
N LEU A 214 -66.25 5.96 -23.07
CA LEU A 214 -65.25 5.00 -23.58
C LEU A 214 -64.36 4.39 -22.46
N LEU A 215 -64.20 5.06 -21.31
CA LEU A 215 -63.49 4.55 -20.13
C LEU A 215 -64.41 3.80 -19.14
N ALA A 216 -65.71 3.70 -19.41
CA ALA A 216 -66.66 2.92 -18.61
C ALA A 216 -66.76 1.44 -19.07
N ALA A 217 -65.74 0.94 -19.79
CA ALA A 217 -65.65 -0.47 -20.14
C ALA A 217 -65.22 -1.28 -18.92
N SER A 218 -65.87 -2.42 -18.66
CA SER A 218 -65.47 -3.39 -17.63
C SER A 218 -64.22 -4.20 -18.02
N GLY A 219 -63.35 -3.63 -18.87
CA GLY A 219 -62.22 -4.30 -19.52
C GLY A 219 -61.10 -3.31 -19.89
N PRO A 220 -59.99 -3.80 -20.45
CA PRO A 220 -58.82 -2.98 -20.76
C PRO A 220 -59.12 -1.87 -21.77
N ALA A 221 -58.49 -0.71 -21.59
CA ALA A 221 -58.50 0.37 -22.58
C ALA A 221 -57.36 0.12 -23.58
N ILE A 222 -57.72 -0.09 -24.85
CA ILE A 222 -56.78 -0.50 -25.91
C ILE A 222 -56.71 0.60 -26.97
N VAL A 223 -55.50 1.06 -27.29
CA VAL A 223 -55.20 1.92 -28.42
C VAL A 223 -54.63 1.07 -29.55
N THR A 224 -55.23 1.20 -30.73
CA THR A 224 -54.77 0.51 -31.95
C THR A 224 -54.35 1.51 -33.03
N VAL A 225 -53.37 1.12 -33.83
CA VAL A 225 -52.92 1.88 -35.02
C VAL A 225 -52.84 0.89 -36.18
N ASN A 226 -53.52 1.21 -37.29
CA ASN A 226 -53.65 0.32 -38.45
C ASN A 226 -54.23 -1.08 -38.12
N GLY A 227 -55.03 -1.18 -37.05
CA GLY A 227 -55.63 -2.44 -36.59
C GLY A 227 -54.78 -3.23 -35.60
N GLU A 228 -53.53 -2.82 -35.35
CA GLU A 228 -52.64 -3.48 -34.39
C GLU A 228 -52.67 -2.78 -33.03
N ARG A 229 -52.61 -3.56 -31.94
CA ARG A 229 -52.49 -3.03 -30.58
C ARG A 229 -51.12 -2.37 -30.41
N VAL A 230 -51.11 -1.11 -29.98
CA VAL A 230 -49.87 -0.37 -29.67
C VAL A 230 -49.75 0.00 -28.19
N LEU A 231 -50.89 0.06 -27.48
CA LEU A 231 -50.96 0.36 -26.04
C LEU A 231 -52.21 -0.29 -25.45
N GLU A 232 -52.05 -0.92 -24.29
CA GLU A 232 -53.13 -1.42 -23.46
C GLU A 232 -52.94 -0.94 -22.02
N LEU A 233 -54.00 -0.39 -21.43
CA LEU A 233 -54.09 0.03 -20.04
C LEU A 233 -55.13 -0.84 -19.34
N THR A 234 -54.71 -1.50 -18.26
CA THR A 234 -55.62 -2.32 -17.44
C THR A 234 -55.91 -1.63 -16.11
N ALA A 235 -57.08 -1.86 -15.54
CA ALA A 235 -57.39 -1.52 -14.16
C ALA A 235 -57.56 -2.81 -13.35
N GLN A 236 -57.04 -2.84 -12.12
CA GLN A 236 -57.18 -3.99 -11.23
C GLN A 236 -58.33 -3.79 -10.24
N SER A 237 -59.04 -4.87 -9.93
CA SER A 237 -60.18 -4.83 -9.01
C SER A 237 -59.72 -4.56 -7.58
N GLY A 238 -60.37 -3.64 -6.86
CA GLY A 238 -60.08 -3.39 -5.44
C GLY A 238 -59.23 -2.16 -5.14
N GLY A 239 -58.86 -1.37 -6.16
CA GLY A 239 -58.08 -0.13 -6.01
C GLY A 239 -56.57 -0.30 -6.19
N ASP A 240 -56.13 -1.48 -6.61
CA ASP A 240 -54.73 -1.74 -6.96
C ASP A 240 -54.33 -1.01 -8.26
N ALA A 241 -53.02 -0.76 -8.42
CA ALA A 241 -52.48 -0.05 -9.57
C ALA A 241 -52.75 -0.81 -10.89
N GLY A 242 -53.17 -0.07 -11.91
CA GLY A 242 -53.31 -0.59 -13.27
C GLY A 242 -51.98 -0.95 -13.93
N ASN A 243 -52.04 -1.71 -15.03
CA ASN A 243 -50.85 -2.06 -15.81
C ASN A 243 -50.75 -1.22 -17.10
N LEU A 244 -49.51 -0.95 -17.54
CA LEU A 244 -49.18 -0.35 -18.83
C LEU A 244 -48.55 -1.41 -19.74
N ILE A 245 -49.11 -1.67 -20.92
CA ILE A 245 -48.58 -2.63 -21.90
C ILE A 245 -48.48 -1.97 -23.27
N ALA A 246 -47.32 -1.41 -23.58
CA ALA A 246 -47.03 -0.76 -24.86
C ALA A 246 -46.20 -1.65 -25.80
N GLY A 247 -46.17 -1.29 -27.08
CA GLY A 247 -45.37 -1.97 -28.11
C GLY A 247 -46.15 -3.06 -28.86
N HIS A 248 -45.43 -4.08 -29.33
CA HIS A 248 -45.98 -5.17 -30.12
C HIS A 248 -47.07 -5.94 -29.37
N SER A 249 -48.05 -6.44 -30.11
CA SER A 249 -49.23 -7.13 -29.58
C SER A 249 -48.92 -8.44 -28.84
N SER A 250 -47.72 -8.98 -29.03
CA SER A 250 -47.20 -10.16 -28.33
C SER A 250 -46.75 -9.87 -26.90
N ASN A 251 -46.44 -8.63 -26.52
CA ASN A 251 -46.06 -8.28 -25.15
C ASN A 251 -47.20 -8.62 -24.16
N SER A 252 -46.85 -9.16 -23.00
CA SER A 252 -47.82 -9.71 -22.05
C SER A 252 -47.53 -9.32 -20.61
N VAL A 253 -48.60 -9.18 -19.82
CA VAL A 253 -48.54 -9.10 -18.36
C VAL A 253 -49.33 -10.26 -17.78
N GLY A 254 -48.79 -10.90 -16.75
CA GLY A 254 -49.38 -12.06 -16.08
C GLY A 254 -50.78 -11.78 -15.50
N SER A 255 -51.60 -12.82 -15.39
CA SER A 255 -52.95 -12.71 -14.81
C SER A 255 -52.89 -12.34 -13.32
N GLY A 256 -53.66 -11.33 -12.91
CA GLY A 256 -53.73 -10.87 -11.52
C GLY A 256 -52.57 -9.99 -11.07
N VAL A 257 -51.65 -9.65 -11.98
CA VAL A 257 -50.53 -8.73 -11.74
C VAL A 257 -51.03 -7.30 -11.66
N SER A 258 -50.55 -6.54 -10.66
CA SER A 258 -50.86 -5.13 -10.47
C SER A 258 -49.63 -4.23 -10.60
N GLY A 259 -49.79 -3.03 -11.16
CA GLY A 259 -48.73 -2.02 -11.28
C GLY A 259 -47.58 -2.37 -12.23
N ALA A 260 -47.76 -3.32 -13.14
CA ALA A 260 -46.73 -3.70 -14.11
C ALA A 260 -46.57 -2.67 -15.24
N THR A 261 -45.35 -2.51 -15.74
CA THR A 261 -45.03 -1.59 -16.84
C THR A 261 -44.23 -2.28 -17.93
N ILE A 262 -44.74 -2.29 -19.16
CA ILE A 262 -43.97 -2.57 -20.37
C ILE A 262 -44.06 -1.32 -21.23
N ALA A 263 -42.95 -0.57 -21.34
CA ALA A 263 -42.96 0.74 -21.99
C ALA A 263 -42.87 0.67 -23.53
N GLY A 264 -42.62 -0.51 -24.12
CA GLY A 264 -42.63 -0.70 -25.57
C GLY A 264 -41.93 -1.98 -26.03
N GLY A 265 -41.54 -2.01 -27.31
CA GLY A 265 -40.78 -3.11 -27.90
C GLY A 265 -41.63 -4.36 -28.17
N GLY A 266 -41.00 -5.53 -28.12
CA GLY A 266 -41.57 -6.81 -28.53
C GLY A 266 -41.34 -7.08 -30.01
N PHE A 267 -41.11 -8.34 -30.34
CA PHE A 267 -40.93 -8.80 -31.72
C PHE A 267 -41.80 -10.03 -31.99
N ASP A 268 -42.43 -10.04 -33.16
CA ASP A 268 -43.11 -11.19 -33.74
C ASP A 268 -43.11 -10.99 -35.26
N ASP A 269 -42.46 -11.88 -36.00
CA ASP A 269 -42.52 -11.89 -37.47
C ASP A 269 -43.40 -13.02 -38.04
N GLY A 270 -44.15 -13.68 -37.17
CA GLY A 270 -44.97 -14.87 -37.46
C GLY A 270 -44.19 -16.18 -37.45
N THR A 271 -42.85 -16.14 -37.36
CA THR A 271 -41.99 -17.34 -37.25
C THR A 271 -41.16 -17.38 -35.98
N ASP A 272 -40.78 -16.22 -35.45
CA ASP A 272 -40.03 -16.08 -34.21
C ASP A 272 -40.68 -14.99 -33.34
N VAL A 273 -40.89 -15.29 -32.05
CA VAL A 273 -41.66 -14.44 -31.14
C VAL A 273 -40.83 -14.15 -29.89
N HIS A 274 -40.54 -12.88 -29.66
CA HIS A 274 -39.77 -12.38 -28.51
C HIS A 274 -40.57 -11.28 -27.83
N PRO A 275 -41.63 -11.65 -27.11
CA PRO A 275 -42.42 -10.68 -26.36
C PRO A 275 -41.61 -10.18 -25.16
N ASN A 276 -41.91 -8.96 -24.72
CA ASN A 276 -41.57 -8.55 -23.36
C ASN A 276 -42.66 -9.06 -22.42
N GLU A 277 -42.27 -9.59 -21.27
CA GLU A 277 -43.17 -10.22 -20.30
C GLU A 277 -42.93 -9.72 -18.87
N VAL A 278 -44.01 -9.40 -18.16
CA VAL A 278 -43.99 -9.11 -16.71
C VAL A 278 -45.01 -10.00 -15.99
N THR A 279 -44.57 -10.91 -15.12
CA THR A 279 -45.46 -11.91 -14.49
C THR A 279 -45.79 -11.68 -13.02
N ALA A 280 -45.24 -10.63 -12.40
CA ALA A 280 -45.48 -10.32 -10.99
C ALA A 280 -45.65 -8.81 -10.72
N ASP A 281 -46.23 -8.49 -9.57
CA ASP A 281 -46.62 -7.12 -9.21
C ASP A 281 -45.43 -6.15 -9.24
N TYR A 282 -45.70 -4.96 -9.78
CA TYR A 282 -44.76 -3.84 -9.87
C TYR A 282 -43.47 -4.17 -10.66
N GLY A 283 -43.49 -5.20 -11.50
CA GLY A 283 -42.40 -5.47 -12.44
C GLY A 283 -42.36 -4.46 -13.59
N ALA A 284 -41.18 -4.19 -14.13
CA ALA A 284 -41.00 -3.21 -15.19
C ALA A 284 -40.05 -3.68 -16.29
N VAL A 285 -40.44 -3.49 -17.55
CA VAL A 285 -39.60 -3.65 -18.74
C VAL A 285 -39.63 -2.36 -19.54
N GLY A 286 -38.47 -1.73 -19.73
CA GLY A 286 -38.36 -0.44 -20.44
C GLY A 286 -38.52 -0.53 -21.96
N GLY A 287 -38.35 -1.71 -22.57
CA GLY A 287 -38.52 -1.93 -24.01
C GLY A 287 -37.66 -3.06 -24.54
N GLY A 288 -37.28 -3.01 -25.82
CA GLY A 288 -36.47 -4.06 -26.46
C GLY A 288 -37.28 -5.31 -26.86
N GLU A 289 -36.64 -6.45 -27.06
CA GLU A 289 -37.31 -7.71 -27.44
C GLU A 289 -36.96 -8.86 -26.47
N GLY A 290 -37.93 -9.73 -26.19
CA GLY A 290 -37.71 -10.96 -25.43
C GLY A 290 -37.36 -10.79 -23.95
N ASN A 291 -37.61 -9.63 -23.33
CA ASN A 291 -37.20 -9.38 -21.96
C ASN A 291 -38.25 -9.85 -20.94
N GLU A 292 -37.81 -10.43 -19.83
CA GLU A 292 -38.66 -11.04 -18.80
C GLU A 292 -38.40 -10.41 -17.42
N ALA A 293 -39.44 -9.95 -16.75
CA ALA A 293 -39.41 -9.54 -15.34
C ALA A 293 -40.45 -10.33 -14.54
N THR A 294 -40.02 -11.43 -13.90
CA THR A 294 -40.97 -12.47 -13.47
C THR A 294 -41.35 -12.45 -11.99
N GLU A 295 -40.59 -11.75 -11.15
CA GLU A 295 -40.84 -11.63 -9.71
C GLU A 295 -41.12 -10.19 -9.27
N LYS A 296 -41.64 -10.05 -8.04
CA LYS A 296 -42.13 -8.76 -7.54
C LYS A 296 -41.04 -7.69 -7.57
N TYR A 297 -41.37 -6.50 -8.10
CA TYR A 297 -40.44 -5.38 -8.26
C TYR A 297 -39.21 -5.65 -9.15
N ALA A 298 -39.20 -6.74 -9.94
CA ALA A 298 -38.12 -7.00 -10.88
C ALA A 298 -38.11 -5.94 -12.00
N THR A 299 -36.92 -5.50 -12.42
CA THR A 299 -36.77 -4.45 -13.42
C THR A 299 -35.79 -4.87 -14.51
N VAL A 300 -36.21 -4.74 -15.77
CA VAL A 300 -35.34 -4.81 -16.94
C VAL A 300 -35.39 -3.47 -17.68
N GLY A 301 -34.26 -2.78 -17.79
CA GLY A 301 -34.22 -1.48 -18.48
C GLY A 301 -34.54 -1.55 -19.98
N GLY A 302 -34.31 -2.70 -20.62
CA GLY A 302 -34.63 -3.00 -22.01
C GLY A 302 -33.62 -3.97 -22.63
N GLY A 303 -33.46 -3.96 -23.96
CA GLY A 303 -32.45 -4.75 -24.67
C GLY A 303 -32.98 -6.03 -25.31
N ASP A 304 -32.13 -7.05 -25.45
CA ASP A 304 -32.45 -8.31 -26.14
C ASP A 304 -32.36 -9.50 -25.18
N ARG A 305 -33.51 -10.14 -24.88
CA ARG A 305 -33.59 -11.40 -24.12
C ARG A 305 -32.93 -11.37 -22.75
N ASN A 306 -33.19 -10.32 -21.96
CA ASN A 306 -32.74 -10.25 -20.57
C ASN A 306 -33.81 -10.77 -19.61
N ALA A 307 -33.41 -11.41 -18.51
CA ALA A 307 -34.31 -11.94 -17.49
C ALA A 307 -33.97 -11.41 -16.09
N ALA A 308 -34.93 -10.77 -15.44
CA ALA A 308 -34.90 -10.42 -14.02
C ALA A 308 -35.95 -11.28 -13.30
N SER A 309 -35.51 -12.38 -12.69
CA SER A 309 -36.38 -13.44 -12.15
C SER A 309 -36.44 -13.52 -10.63
N GLY A 310 -35.72 -12.64 -9.92
CA GLY A 310 -35.77 -12.57 -8.46
C GLY A 310 -36.55 -11.38 -7.93
N GLU A 311 -37.07 -11.47 -6.70
CA GLU A 311 -37.71 -10.31 -6.05
C GLU A 311 -36.73 -9.13 -5.99
N ARG A 312 -37.11 -7.98 -6.56
CA ARG A 312 -36.25 -6.78 -6.70
C ARG A 312 -34.96 -7.03 -7.49
N ALA A 313 -34.90 -8.06 -8.32
CA ALA A 313 -33.79 -8.26 -9.24
C ALA A 313 -33.77 -7.15 -10.31
N THR A 314 -32.58 -6.74 -10.73
CA THR A 314 -32.42 -5.67 -11.72
C THR A 314 -31.49 -6.09 -12.83
N VAL A 315 -31.92 -5.92 -14.08
CA VAL A 315 -31.05 -5.92 -15.26
C VAL A 315 -31.12 -4.55 -15.93
N GLY A 316 -30.02 -3.81 -15.96
CA GLY A 316 -30.00 -2.47 -16.56
C GLY A 316 -30.27 -2.46 -18.07
N GLY A 317 -29.94 -3.55 -18.77
CA GLY A 317 -30.22 -3.76 -20.18
C GLY A 317 -29.23 -4.74 -20.82
N GLY A 318 -28.93 -4.56 -22.11
CA GLY A 318 -27.95 -5.38 -22.83
C GLY A 318 -28.58 -6.60 -23.50
N ARG A 319 -27.84 -7.72 -23.56
CA ARG A 319 -28.28 -8.94 -24.26
C ARG A 319 -28.04 -10.21 -23.46
N LEU A 320 -29.05 -11.07 -23.32
CA LEU A 320 -28.95 -12.38 -22.66
C LEU A 320 -28.44 -12.31 -21.21
N ASN A 321 -28.74 -11.23 -20.49
CA ASN A 321 -28.34 -11.09 -19.09
C ASN A 321 -29.41 -11.69 -18.17
N VAL A 322 -28.98 -12.32 -17.07
CA VAL A 322 -29.87 -13.00 -16.11
C VAL A 322 -29.57 -12.52 -14.69
N ALA A 323 -30.59 -12.03 -13.99
CA ALA A 323 -30.57 -11.73 -12.56
C ALA A 323 -31.65 -12.59 -11.87
N ASP A 324 -31.27 -13.74 -11.30
CA ASP A 324 -32.21 -14.84 -11.03
C ASP A 324 -32.81 -14.81 -9.61
N MET A 325 -32.04 -14.40 -8.61
CA MET A 325 -32.43 -14.47 -7.20
C MET A 325 -32.68 -13.08 -6.60
N SER A 326 -33.31 -13.02 -5.42
CA SER A 326 -33.72 -11.75 -4.81
C SER A 326 -32.57 -10.75 -4.66
N LEU A 327 -32.80 -9.49 -5.02
CA LEU A 327 -31.82 -8.39 -4.96
C LEU A 327 -30.54 -8.63 -5.77
N SER A 328 -30.56 -9.58 -6.72
CA SER A 328 -29.45 -9.74 -7.67
C SER A 328 -29.47 -8.60 -8.71
N THR A 329 -28.30 -8.22 -9.20
CA THR A 329 -28.17 -7.11 -10.14
C THR A 329 -27.21 -7.45 -11.28
N VAL A 330 -27.63 -7.17 -12.51
CA VAL A 330 -26.73 -7.09 -13.67
C VAL A 330 -26.83 -5.68 -14.26
N GLY A 331 -25.75 -4.91 -14.25
CA GLY A 331 -25.76 -3.54 -14.77
C GLY A 331 -26.00 -3.46 -16.29
N GLY A 332 -25.59 -4.48 -17.04
CA GLY A 332 -25.80 -4.60 -18.49
C GLY A 332 -24.82 -5.57 -19.14
N GLY A 333 -24.46 -5.32 -20.41
CA GLY A 333 -23.48 -6.13 -21.15
C GLY A 333 -24.11 -7.31 -21.90
N GLN A 334 -23.34 -8.39 -22.09
CA GLN A 334 -23.80 -9.56 -22.83
C GLN A 334 -23.58 -10.88 -22.07
N SER A 335 -24.63 -11.68 -21.93
CA SER A 335 -24.56 -13.04 -21.37
C SER A 335 -24.03 -13.09 -19.94
N ASN A 336 -24.32 -12.08 -19.13
CA ASN A 336 -23.91 -12.03 -17.73
C ASN A 336 -24.99 -12.64 -16.82
N SER A 337 -24.58 -13.32 -15.75
CA SER A 337 -25.46 -14.06 -14.85
C SER A 337 -25.19 -13.71 -13.38
N ALA A 338 -26.19 -13.15 -12.69
CA ALA A 338 -26.20 -12.98 -11.23
C ALA A 338 -27.24 -13.94 -10.63
N LEU A 339 -26.78 -15.08 -10.09
CA LEU A 339 -27.62 -16.26 -9.83
C LEU A 339 -27.97 -16.48 -8.36
N TYR A 340 -27.51 -15.62 -7.44
CA TYR A 340 -27.79 -15.76 -6.01
C TYR A 340 -28.24 -14.45 -5.37
N THR A 341 -28.80 -14.54 -4.16
CA THR A 341 -29.24 -13.37 -3.40
C THR A 341 -28.08 -12.40 -3.18
N TYR A 342 -28.31 -11.12 -3.46
CA TYR A 342 -27.31 -10.03 -3.44
C TYR A 342 -26.12 -10.19 -4.41
N ALA A 343 -26.16 -11.16 -5.33
CA ALA A 343 -25.12 -11.30 -6.33
C ALA A 343 -25.16 -10.11 -7.31
N ALA A 344 -23.99 -9.58 -7.67
CA ALA A 344 -23.89 -8.43 -8.54
C ALA A 344 -22.90 -8.65 -9.69
N VAL A 345 -23.33 -8.37 -10.91
CA VAL A 345 -22.46 -8.22 -12.07
C VAL A 345 -22.56 -6.80 -12.61
N GLY A 346 -21.48 -6.03 -12.58
CA GLY A 346 -21.52 -4.63 -13.05
C GLY A 346 -21.74 -4.51 -14.56
N GLY A 347 -21.25 -5.47 -15.35
CA GLY A 347 -21.44 -5.54 -16.79
C GLY A 347 -20.46 -6.51 -17.46
N GLY A 348 -20.06 -6.22 -18.71
CA GLY A 348 -19.07 -7.02 -19.44
C GLY A 348 -19.68 -8.17 -20.23
N ARG A 349 -18.93 -9.26 -20.40
CA ARG A 349 -19.29 -10.38 -21.28
C ARG A 349 -19.09 -11.74 -20.62
N VAL A 350 -20.15 -12.55 -20.52
CA VAL A 350 -20.08 -13.93 -19.98
C VAL A 350 -19.54 -13.97 -18.55
N ASN A 351 -19.90 -12.98 -17.72
CA ASN A 351 -19.52 -12.98 -16.31
C ASN A 351 -20.58 -13.68 -15.46
N GLU A 352 -20.16 -14.39 -14.41
CA GLU A 352 -21.04 -15.13 -13.51
C GLU A 352 -20.78 -14.75 -12.04
N ALA A 353 -21.81 -14.33 -11.34
CA ALA A 353 -21.83 -14.17 -9.89
C ALA A 353 -22.90 -15.12 -9.30
N SER A 354 -22.49 -16.29 -8.83
CA SER A 354 -23.40 -17.37 -8.38
C SER A 354 -23.28 -17.72 -6.90
N GLY A 355 -22.39 -17.06 -6.15
CA GLY A 355 -22.34 -17.14 -4.69
C GLY A 355 -23.21 -16.11 -3.98
N PHE A 356 -23.60 -16.38 -2.73
CA PHE A 356 -24.31 -15.41 -1.88
C PHE A 356 -23.51 -14.13 -1.70
N SER A 357 -24.09 -12.97 -2.01
CA SER A 357 -23.40 -11.67 -1.99
C SER A 357 -22.06 -11.66 -2.75
N SER A 358 -21.96 -12.46 -3.81
CA SER A 358 -20.79 -12.46 -4.70
C SER A 358 -20.81 -11.25 -5.63
N THR A 359 -19.64 -10.81 -6.10
CA THR A 359 -19.54 -9.64 -6.99
C THR A 359 -18.55 -9.88 -8.11
N VAL A 360 -18.98 -9.60 -9.33
CA VAL A 360 -18.11 -9.44 -10.50
C VAL A 360 -18.30 -8.04 -11.05
N ALA A 361 -17.34 -7.13 -10.88
CA ALA A 361 -17.55 -5.75 -11.30
C ALA A 361 -17.63 -5.59 -12.84
N GLY A 362 -17.00 -6.49 -13.62
CA GLY A 362 -17.09 -6.50 -15.07
C GLY A 362 -16.07 -7.45 -15.73
N GLY A 363 -15.65 -7.12 -16.96
CA GLY A 363 -14.66 -7.89 -17.72
C GLY A 363 -15.26 -8.98 -18.60
N GLU A 364 -14.48 -10.02 -18.92
CA GLU A 364 -14.90 -11.15 -19.75
C GLU A 364 -14.68 -12.49 -19.03
N LYS A 365 -15.69 -13.36 -19.00
CA LYS A 365 -15.57 -14.74 -18.48
C LYS A 365 -15.11 -14.85 -17.02
N ASN A 366 -15.40 -13.85 -16.21
CA ASN A 366 -15.07 -13.89 -14.78
C ASN A 366 -16.17 -14.61 -13.99
N ALA A 367 -15.80 -15.41 -13.00
CA ALA A 367 -16.71 -16.18 -12.17
C ALA A 367 -16.45 -15.94 -10.68
N ALA A 368 -17.48 -15.54 -9.93
CA ALA A 368 -17.49 -15.47 -8.47
C ALA A 368 -18.57 -16.41 -7.93
N THR A 369 -18.19 -17.66 -7.62
CA THR A 369 -19.15 -18.76 -7.40
C THR A 369 -19.40 -19.09 -5.93
N ALA A 370 -18.61 -18.53 -5.01
CA ALA A 370 -18.75 -18.75 -3.57
C ALA A 370 -19.24 -17.51 -2.80
N SER A 371 -19.67 -17.74 -1.55
CA SER A 371 -20.21 -16.69 -0.68
C SER A 371 -19.20 -15.56 -0.46
N HIS A 372 -19.61 -14.31 -0.67
CA HIS A 372 -18.77 -13.11 -0.56
C HIS A 372 -17.51 -13.11 -1.45
N ALA A 373 -17.46 -13.97 -2.48
CA ALA A 373 -16.38 -13.96 -3.45
C ALA A 373 -16.44 -12.70 -4.32
N THR A 374 -15.29 -12.10 -4.61
CA THR A 374 -15.21 -10.87 -5.40
C THR A 374 -14.21 -11.01 -6.54
N VAL A 375 -14.62 -10.63 -7.74
CA VAL A 375 -13.74 -10.43 -8.90
C VAL A 375 -13.93 -9.01 -9.42
N ALA A 376 -12.91 -8.16 -9.28
CA ALA A 376 -13.01 -6.76 -9.69
C ALA A 376 -12.98 -6.57 -11.22
N GLY A 377 -12.61 -7.59 -12.00
CA GLY A 377 -12.66 -7.55 -13.46
C GLY A 377 -11.64 -8.47 -14.13
N GLY A 378 -11.21 -8.12 -15.35
CA GLY A 378 -10.21 -8.87 -16.11
C GLY A 378 -10.80 -9.91 -17.07
N GLU A 379 -10.01 -10.92 -17.43
CA GLU A 379 -10.41 -12.00 -18.35
C GLU A 379 -10.23 -13.38 -17.69
N ASN A 380 -11.29 -14.18 -17.65
CA ASN A 380 -11.25 -15.58 -17.24
C ASN A 380 -10.68 -15.80 -15.83
N ASN A 381 -11.08 -14.99 -14.86
CA ASN A 381 -10.70 -15.16 -13.45
C ASN A 381 -11.80 -15.87 -12.66
N GLU A 382 -11.44 -16.76 -11.74
CA GLU A 382 -12.39 -17.57 -10.97
C GLU A 382 -12.14 -17.45 -9.46
N ALA A 383 -13.13 -16.94 -8.71
CA ALA A 383 -13.14 -16.93 -7.25
C ALA A 383 -14.18 -17.93 -6.75
N SER A 384 -13.71 -19.12 -6.36
CA SER A 384 -14.54 -20.29 -6.05
C SER A 384 -14.59 -20.66 -4.56
N ALA A 385 -13.95 -19.87 -3.70
CA ALA A 385 -14.00 -20.03 -2.25
C ALA A 385 -14.58 -18.83 -1.50
N SER A 386 -15.08 -19.09 -0.30
CA SER A 386 -15.74 -18.07 0.52
C SER A 386 -14.78 -16.93 0.86
N GLN A 387 -15.23 -15.69 0.69
CA GLN A 387 -14.44 -14.46 0.92
C GLN A 387 -13.15 -14.37 0.07
N ALA A 388 -13.03 -15.15 -1.00
CA ALA A 388 -11.91 -15.03 -1.93
C ALA A 388 -11.99 -13.73 -2.73
N THR A 389 -10.85 -13.07 -2.95
CA THR A 389 -10.79 -11.79 -3.65
C THR A 389 -9.79 -11.83 -4.81
N LEU A 390 -10.26 -11.48 -6.00
CA LEU A 390 -9.45 -11.26 -7.20
C LEU A 390 -9.52 -9.77 -7.60
N GLY A 391 -8.39 -9.08 -7.59
CA GLY A 391 -8.31 -7.69 -8.05
C GLY A 391 -8.41 -7.53 -9.58
N GLY A 392 -8.23 -8.62 -10.35
CA GLY A 392 -8.39 -8.65 -11.81
C GLY A 392 -7.32 -9.50 -12.49
N GLY A 393 -6.87 -9.08 -13.67
CA GLY A 393 -5.86 -9.79 -14.45
C GLY A 393 -6.45 -10.85 -15.38
N ARG A 394 -5.68 -11.91 -15.69
CA ARG A 394 -6.10 -12.95 -16.63
C ARG A 394 -5.82 -14.37 -16.12
N ASN A 395 -6.79 -15.27 -16.21
CA ASN A 395 -6.63 -16.67 -15.82
C ASN A 395 -6.18 -16.86 -14.36
N ASN A 396 -6.65 -16.04 -13.42
CA ASN A 396 -6.32 -16.22 -12.00
C ASN A 396 -7.41 -17.02 -11.28
N THR A 397 -7.03 -17.90 -10.37
CA THR A 397 -7.96 -18.78 -9.64
C THR A 397 -7.76 -18.68 -8.12
N ALA A 398 -8.80 -18.22 -7.41
CA ALA A 398 -8.86 -18.19 -5.95
C ALA A 398 -9.79 -19.25 -5.40
N SER A 399 -9.24 -20.38 -4.97
CA SER A 399 -9.98 -21.52 -4.41
C SER A 399 -9.74 -21.76 -2.90
N GLY A 400 -8.91 -20.94 -2.25
CA GLY A 400 -8.75 -20.90 -0.79
C GLY A 400 -9.72 -19.93 -0.10
N GLU A 401 -10.29 -20.30 1.06
CA GLU A 401 -11.13 -19.39 1.84
C GLU A 401 -10.31 -18.16 2.31
N ARG A 402 -10.86 -16.95 2.20
CA ARG A 402 -10.17 -15.67 2.50
C ARG A 402 -8.88 -15.43 1.72
N SER A 403 -8.66 -16.17 0.63
CA SER A 403 -7.49 -15.97 -0.23
C SER A 403 -7.58 -14.66 -1.02
N THR A 404 -6.43 -14.11 -1.37
CA THR A 404 -6.35 -12.85 -2.12
C THR A 404 -5.34 -12.96 -3.26
N LEU A 405 -5.80 -12.68 -4.48
CA LEU A 405 -4.94 -12.42 -5.63
C LEU A 405 -5.18 -10.99 -6.10
N SER A 406 -4.16 -10.13 -6.02
CA SER A 406 -4.35 -8.72 -6.43
C SER A 406 -4.44 -8.56 -7.96
N GLY A 407 -3.92 -9.52 -8.73
CA GLY A 407 -4.00 -9.54 -10.19
C GLY A 407 -2.94 -10.43 -10.83
N GLY A 408 -2.47 -10.04 -12.02
CA GLY A 408 -1.44 -10.79 -12.77
C GLY A 408 -2.05 -11.81 -13.73
N ARG A 409 -1.26 -12.85 -14.08
CA ARG A 409 -1.66 -13.86 -15.06
C ARG A 409 -1.39 -15.29 -14.59
N GLY A 410 -2.41 -16.15 -14.61
CA GLY A 410 -2.20 -17.57 -14.32
C GLY A 410 -1.88 -17.88 -12.87
N ASN A 411 -2.19 -16.96 -11.94
CA ASN A 411 -1.87 -17.13 -10.53
C ASN A 411 -2.97 -17.92 -9.82
N GLU A 412 -2.59 -18.69 -8.80
CA GLU A 412 -3.49 -19.58 -8.06
C GLU A 412 -3.29 -19.45 -6.55
N THR A 413 -4.37 -19.45 -5.79
CA THR A 413 -4.36 -19.62 -4.32
C THR A 413 -5.33 -20.72 -3.92
N THR A 414 -4.86 -21.79 -3.27
CA THR A 414 -5.70 -22.96 -2.96
C THR A 414 -6.05 -23.13 -1.48
N GLU A 415 -5.30 -22.50 -0.59
CA GLU A 415 -5.43 -22.70 0.87
C GLU A 415 -5.92 -21.46 1.62
N PHE A 416 -6.33 -21.67 2.87
CA PHE A 416 -6.86 -20.63 3.75
C PHE A 416 -5.93 -19.42 3.86
N ALA A 417 -6.46 -18.23 3.57
CA ALA A 417 -5.77 -16.94 3.67
C ALA A 417 -4.44 -16.85 2.90
N ALA A 418 -4.25 -17.69 1.87
CA ALA A 418 -3.11 -17.57 0.96
C ALA A 418 -3.20 -16.27 0.14
N THR A 419 -2.05 -15.64 -0.11
CA THR A 419 -1.98 -14.35 -0.80
C THR A 419 -0.98 -14.40 -1.94
N VAL A 420 -1.37 -13.87 -3.10
CA VAL A 420 -0.48 -13.57 -4.21
C VAL A 420 -0.69 -12.12 -4.62
N ALA A 421 0.33 -11.29 -4.44
CA ALA A 421 0.24 -9.86 -4.72
C ALA A 421 0.26 -9.53 -6.23
N GLY A 422 0.60 -10.49 -7.10
CA GLY A 422 0.60 -10.32 -8.55
C GLY A 422 1.55 -11.30 -9.24
N GLY A 423 2.07 -10.92 -10.40
CA GLY A 423 3.03 -11.75 -11.14
C GLY A 423 2.38 -12.72 -12.14
N GLN A 424 3.13 -13.74 -12.54
CA GLN A 424 2.70 -14.76 -13.49
C GLN A 424 2.92 -16.17 -12.94
N ASN A 425 1.93 -17.05 -13.05
CA ASN A 425 2.03 -18.46 -12.65
C ASN A 425 2.56 -18.67 -11.22
N CYS A 426 2.19 -17.81 -10.28
CA CYS A 426 2.50 -18.00 -8.86
C CYS A 426 1.39 -18.82 -8.19
N HIS A 427 1.74 -19.90 -7.51
CA HIS A 427 0.79 -20.83 -6.89
C HIS A 427 1.01 -20.88 -5.36
N ALA A 428 0.27 -20.06 -4.61
CA ALA A 428 0.31 -20.10 -3.14
C ALA A 428 -0.62 -21.19 -2.61
N ARG A 429 -0.03 -22.32 -2.19
CA ARG A 429 -0.75 -23.54 -1.80
C ARG A 429 -0.62 -23.90 -0.32
N GLY A 430 0.06 -23.08 0.47
CA GLY A 430 0.10 -23.22 1.93
C GLY A 430 -0.93 -22.33 2.62
N GLN A 431 -1.41 -22.75 3.80
CA GLN A 431 -2.23 -21.87 4.64
C GLN A 431 -1.42 -20.65 5.06
N PHE A 432 -1.98 -19.45 4.88
CA PHE A 432 -1.28 -18.17 5.09
C PHE A 432 -0.01 -17.99 4.25
N ALA A 433 0.18 -18.79 3.19
CA ALA A 433 1.33 -18.64 2.31
C ALA A 433 1.24 -17.32 1.52
N THR A 434 2.39 -16.72 1.24
CA THR A 434 2.47 -15.44 0.52
C THR A 434 3.45 -15.52 -0.64
N ALA A 435 2.99 -15.22 -1.84
CA ALA A 435 3.84 -14.85 -2.96
C ALA A 435 3.74 -13.33 -3.21
N GLY A 436 4.84 -12.60 -3.06
CA GLY A 436 4.89 -11.16 -3.32
C GLY A 436 4.79 -10.80 -4.82
N GLY A 437 4.98 -11.77 -5.71
CA GLY A 437 4.88 -11.62 -7.16
C GLY A 437 5.93 -12.45 -7.89
N GLY A 438 6.38 -11.99 -9.05
CA GLY A 438 7.40 -12.67 -9.85
C GLY A 438 6.81 -13.66 -10.85
N GLN A 439 7.59 -14.68 -11.21
CA GLN A 439 7.16 -15.75 -12.14
C GLN A 439 7.34 -17.12 -11.51
N TRP A 440 6.39 -18.04 -11.67
CA TRP A 440 6.58 -19.45 -11.31
C TRP A 440 7.02 -19.70 -9.85
N ASN A 441 6.46 -18.94 -8.90
CA ASN A 441 6.78 -19.10 -7.47
C ASN A 441 5.73 -19.95 -6.77
N GLU A 442 6.16 -20.93 -5.96
CA GLU A 442 5.27 -21.87 -5.27
C GLU A 442 5.54 -21.94 -3.76
N PRO A 443 4.97 -21.03 -2.95
CA PRO A 443 4.96 -21.19 -1.51
C PRO A 443 3.85 -22.17 -1.10
N THR A 444 4.26 -23.40 -0.77
CA THR A 444 3.35 -24.52 -0.46
C THR A 444 3.29 -24.86 1.02
N GLY A 445 4.34 -24.53 1.78
CA GLY A 445 4.36 -24.69 3.24
C GLY A 445 3.41 -23.73 3.96
N PRO A 446 2.80 -24.12 5.10
CA PRO A 446 2.01 -23.20 5.92
C PRO A 446 2.88 -22.02 6.38
N HIS A 447 2.39 -20.79 6.23
CA HIS A 447 3.13 -19.54 6.48
C HIS A 447 4.38 -19.34 5.61
N ALA A 448 4.58 -20.13 4.55
CA ALA A 448 5.71 -19.93 3.65
C ALA A 448 5.61 -18.59 2.92
N THR A 449 6.74 -17.92 2.72
CA THR A 449 6.81 -16.62 2.05
C THR A 449 7.86 -16.65 0.95
N ILE A 450 7.43 -16.32 -0.27
CA ILE A 450 8.32 -16.01 -1.37
C ILE A 450 8.07 -14.55 -1.75
N ALA A 451 9.01 -13.65 -1.48
CA ALA A 451 8.78 -12.23 -1.71
C ALA A 451 8.74 -11.85 -3.21
N GLY A 452 9.33 -12.66 -4.09
CA GLY A 452 9.31 -12.47 -5.54
C GLY A 452 10.32 -13.38 -6.23
N GLY A 453 10.82 -12.97 -7.41
CA GLY A 453 11.79 -13.75 -8.17
C GLY A 453 11.15 -14.71 -9.18
N GLU A 454 11.92 -15.67 -9.66
CA GLU A 454 11.48 -16.64 -10.66
C GLU A 454 11.84 -18.10 -10.24
N TYR A 455 10.90 -19.03 -10.44
CA TYR A 455 11.06 -20.47 -10.16
C TYR A 455 11.40 -20.84 -8.70
N ASN A 456 10.99 -20.06 -7.71
CA ASN A 456 11.28 -20.37 -6.31
C ASN A 456 10.20 -21.26 -5.68
N GLU A 457 10.60 -22.18 -4.80
CA GLU A 457 9.72 -23.16 -4.17
C GLU A 457 9.97 -23.21 -2.65
N ALA A 458 8.91 -23.08 -1.85
CA ALA A 458 9.02 -23.07 -0.39
C ALA A 458 8.04 -24.08 0.23
N TYR A 459 8.54 -25.28 0.51
CA TYR A 459 7.78 -26.43 1.01
C TYR A 459 7.62 -26.45 2.52
N GLY A 460 8.67 -26.06 3.25
CA GLY A 460 8.67 -26.07 4.71
C GLY A 460 7.69 -25.08 5.33
N LYS A 461 7.20 -25.39 6.53
CA LYS A 461 6.42 -24.44 7.32
C LYS A 461 7.28 -23.21 7.64
N ALA A 462 6.72 -22.02 7.43
CA ALA A 462 7.41 -20.74 7.61
C ALA A 462 8.73 -20.62 6.83
N ALA A 463 8.88 -21.41 5.77
CA ALA A 463 9.99 -21.27 4.83
C ALA A 463 9.98 -19.87 4.20
N THR A 464 11.15 -19.26 4.06
CA THR A 464 11.28 -17.90 3.52
C THR A 464 12.27 -17.86 2.38
N ILE A 465 11.84 -17.34 1.23
CA ILE A 465 12.70 -17.00 0.10
C ILE A 465 12.51 -15.51 -0.21
N ALA A 466 13.55 -14.72 -0.05
CA ALA A 466 13.44 -13.27 -0.27
C ALA A 466 13.40 -12.88 -1.76
N GLY A 467 13.75 -13.78 -2.68
CA GLY A 467 13.67 -13.58 -4.13
C GLY A 467 14.71 -14.41 -4.88
N GLY A 468 15.11 -13.97 -6.08
CA GLY A 468 16.07 -14.68 -6.92
C GLY A 468 15.44 -15.80 -7.77
N GLY A 469 16.28 -16.73 -8.26
CA GLY A 469 15.96 -17.79 -9.24
C GLY A 469 15.58 -17.24 -10.63
N ASP A 470 15.84 -17.86 -11.78
CA ASP A 470 16.48 -19.11 -12.26
C ASP A 470 17.83 -18.75 -12.96
N PRO A 471 18.92 -19.54 -12.91
CA PRO A 471 20.17 -19.11 -13.56
C PRO A 471 20.25 -19.35 -15.08
N ASP A 472 19.31 -20.09 -15.71
CA ASP A 472 18.99 -20.14 -17.16
C ASP A 472 18.39 -21.53 -17.56
N SER A 473 17.17 -21.85 -17.13
CA SER A 473 16.18 -22.72 -17.79
C SER A 473 16.30 -24.26 -17.80
N ASP A 474 17.02 -24.92 -16.89
CA ASP A 474 16.94 -26.40 -16.71
C ASP A 474 16.84 -26.86 -15.23
N GLY A 475 16.41 -25.97 -14.32
CA GLY A 475 16.09 -26.28 -12.91
C GLY A 475 17.26 -25.98 -11.96
N THR A 476 17.09 -25.39 -10.79
CA THR A 476 15.92 -25.04 -9.96
C THR A 476 16.09 -23.58 -9.52
N GLY A 477 15.01 -22.81 -9.32
CA GLY A 477 15.14 -21.57 -8.55
C GLY A 477 15.55 -21.88 -7.11
N ASN A 478 15.40 -20.93 -6.19
CA ASN A 478 15.73 -21.24 -4.80
C ASN A 478 14.67 -22.20 -4.22
N VAL A 479 15.11 -23.22 -3.49
CA VAL A 479 14.21 -24.23 -2.90
C VAL A 479 14.44 -24.35 -1.40
N VAL A 480 13.36 -24.23 -0.63
CA VAL A 480 13.36 -24.54 0.81
C VAL A 480 12.51 -25.77 1.07
N TYR A 481 13.13 -26.88 1.46
CA TYR A 481 12.45 -28.15 1.72
C TYR A 481 11.88 -28.23 3.15
N ASP A 482 12.65 -27.79 4.15
CA ASP A 482 12.33 -28.00 5.57
C ASP A 482 11.76 -26.76 6.28
N ASP A 483 11.09 -27.04 7.40
CA ASP A 483 10.50 -26.06 8.29
C ASP A 483 11.54 -25.03 8.76
N PHE A 484 11.13 -23.76 8.72
CA PHE A 484 11.92 -22.59 9.09
C PHE A 484 13.20 -22.37 8.25
N GLY A 485 13.35 -23.08 7.13
CA GLY A 485 14.45 -22.85 6.21
C GLY A 485 14.37 -21.47 5.56
N THR A 486 15.53 -20.87 5.27
CA THR A 486 15.60 -19.50 4.74
C THR A 486 16.60 -19.40 3.60
N ILE A 487 16.18 -18.76 2.50
CA ILE A 487 17.06 -18.35 1.41
C ILE A 487 16.94 -16.83 1.20
N GLY A 488 18.05 -16.11 1.33
CA GLY A 488 18.08 -14.65 1.18
C GLY A 488 18.07 -14.15 -0.28
N GLY A 489 18.29 -15.02 -1.26
CA GLY A 489 18.22 -14.70 -2.69
C GLY A 489 19.19 -15.53 -3.52
N GLY A 490 19.62 -15.02 -4.68
CA GLY A 490 20.55 -15.72 -5.56
C GLY A 490 19.87 -16.72 -6.50
N GLY A 491 20.61 -17.69 -7.04
CA GLY A 491 20.10 -18.70 -7.98
C GLY A 491 20.45 -20.13 -7.56
N SER A 492 19.52 -21.06 -7.72
CA SER A 492 19.73 -22.49 -7.47
C SER A 492 20.30 -22.82 -6.09
N ASN A 493 19.85 -22.10 -5.06
CA ASN A 493 20.21 -22.43 -3.68
C ASN A 493 19.17 -23.39 -3.06
N GLN A 494 19.63 -24.28 -2.19
CA GLN A 494 18.82 -25.22 -1.43
C GLN A 494 18.99 -25.00 0.07
N ALA A 495 17.88 -24.91 0.80
CA ALA A 495 17.86 -24.99 2.26
C ALA A 495 16.92 -26.11 2.72
N GLY A 496 17.43 -27.04 3.52
CA GLY A 496 16.75 -28.26 3.91
C GLY A 496 17.16 -29.47 3.06
N SER A 497 16.67 -30.64 3.46
CA SER A 497 16.89 -31.94 2.81
C SER A 497 15.69 -32.34 1.95
N ASP A 498 15.97 -32.77 0.72
CA ASP A 498 14.95 -33.33 -0.18
C ASP A 498 14.66 -34.81 0.13
N ASP A 499 14.17 -35.08 1.35
CA ASP A 499 13.81 -36.44 1.80
C ASP A 499 12.28 -36.64 1.97
N GLY A 500 11.50 -35.59 1.74
CA GLY A 500 10.05 -35.56 1.88
C GLY A 500 9.53 -35.40 3.32
N ASP A 501 10.41 -35.23 4.30
CA ASP A 501 10.08 -34.91 5.70
C ASP A 501 10.61 -33.51 6.04
N THR A 502 9.71 -32.54 6.23
CA THR A 502 10.10 -31.14 6.45
C THR A 502 10.71 -30.86 7.83
N THR A 503 11.00 -31.89 8.64
CA THR A 503 11.45 -31.76 10.02
C THR A 503 12.89 -32.21 10.27
N THR A 504 13.59 -32.71 9.25
CA THR A 504 14.91 -33.34 9.38
C THR A 504 16.06 -32.34 9.29
N ALA A 505 15.92 -31.27 8.51
CA ALA A 505 16.93 -30.22 8.33
C ALA A 505 16.40 -28.81 8.67
N THR A 506 15.62 -28.71 9.76
CA THR A 506 15.03 -27.44 10.20
C THR A 506 16.05 -26.31 10.41
N PHE A 507 15.63 -25.08 10.14
CA PHE A 507 16.45 -23.86 10.26
C PHE A 507 17.69 -23.80 9.35
N ALA A 508 17.79 -24.67 8.34
CA ALA A 508 18.81 -24.54 7.30
C ALA A 508 18.73 -23.16 6.64
N THR A 509 19.87 -22.50 6.47
CA THR A 509 19.92 -21.12 5.98
C THR A 509 20.93 -20.98 4.87
N VAL A 510 20.51 -20.40 3.73
CA VAL A 510 21.42 -19.92 2.70
C VAL A 510 21.22 -18.42 2.55
N VAL A 511 22.24 -17.62 2.83
CA VAL A 511 22.11 -16.15 2.74
C VAL A 511 21.93 -15.68 1.30
N GLY A 512 22.49 -16.40 0.32
CA GLY A 512 22.30 -16.16 -1.11
C GLY A 512 23.43 -16.80 -1.92
N GLY A 513 23.73 -16.26 -3.10
CA GLY A 513 24.77 -16.78 -3.99
C GLY A 513 24.22 -17.73 -5.05
N GLU A 514 25.07 -18.60 -5.58
CA GLU A 514 24.71 -19.53 -6.67
C GLU A 514 25.04 -20.97 -6.30
N ASN A 515 24.12 -21.91 -6.52
CA ASN A 515 24.35 -23.36 -6.33
C ASN A 515 24.84 -23.74 -4.92
N ASN A 516 24.32 -23.10 -3.87
CA ASN A 516 24.67 -23.46 -2.49
C ASN A 516 23.64 -24.38 -1.85
N VAL A 517 24.09 -25.29 -1.00
CA VAL A 517 23.24 -26.29 -0.33
C VAL A 517 23.47 -26.23 1.18
N ALA A 518 22.44 -25.94 1.95
CA ALA A 518 22.41 -26.18 3.40
C ALA A 518 21.39 -27.29 3.68
N SER A 519 21.83 -28.50 4.04
CA SER A 519 20.99 -29.70 4.05
C SER A 519 20.88 -30.42 5.40
N ALA A 520 21.38 -29.81 6.48
CA ALA A 520 21.30 -30.35 7.83
C ALA A 520 20.71 -29.35 8.83
N GLN A 521 20.40 -29.85 10.04
CA GLN A 521 19.77 -29.03 11.07
C GLN A 521 20.68 -27.86 11.47
N HIS A 522 20.15 -26.63 11.41
CA HIS A 522 20.89 -25.39 11.66
C HIS A 522 22.14 -25.17 10.77
N ALA A 523 22.26 -25.90 9.65
CA ALA A 523 23.35 -25.68 8.71
C ALA A 523 23.20 -24.30 8.04
N THR A 524 24.32 -23.61 7.84
CA THR A 524 24.31 -22.25 7.27
C THR A 524 25.32 -22.12 6.14
N VAL A 525 24.87 -21.66 4.97
CA VAL A 525 25.76 -21.16 3.93
C VAL A 525 25.65 -19.64 3.86
N LEU A 526 26.76 -18.93 4.09
CA LEU A 526 26.76 -17.45 4.07
C LEU A 526 26.77 -16.86 2.64
N GLY A 527 26.93 -17.71 1.63
CA GLY A 527 26.84 -17.39 0.22
C GLY A 527 28.13 -17.71 -0.53
N GLY A 528 28.24 -17.16 -1.75
CA GLY A 528 29.27 -17.54 -2.72
C GLY A 528 28.74 -18.56 -3.72
N GLN A 529 29.59 -19.47 -4.20
CA GLN A 529 29.22 -20.41 -5.26
C GLN A 529 29.57 -21.86 -4.88
N GLU A 530 28.66 -22.81 -5.12
CA GLU A 530 28.93 -24.26 -4.98
C GLU A 530 29.36 -24.68 -3.56
N ASN A 531 28.87 -24.04 -2.50
CA ASN A 531 29.18 -24.45 -1.13
C ASN A 531 28.11 -25.38 -0.56
N GLU A 532 28.53 -26.33 0.27
CA GLU A 532 27.66 -27.30 0.94
C GLU A 532 27.87 -27.28 2.46
N ALA A 533 26.80 -27.13 3.23
CA ALA A 533 26.77 -27.31 4.68
C ALA A 533 25.81 -28.46 5.01
N SER A 534 26.36 -29.65 5.27
CA SER A 534 25.62 -30.90 5.49
C SER A 534 25.86 -31.53 6.88
N GLY A 535 26.71 -30.92 7.70
CA GLY A 535 26.81 -31.22 9.13
C GLY A 535 25.81 -30.44 9.98
N ASN A 536 25.30 -31.01 11.08
CA ASN A 536 24.47 -30.26 12.02
C ASN A 536 25.25 -29.07 12.60
N PHE A 537 24.65 -27.88 12.62
CA PHE A 537 25.31 -26.63 13.05
C PHE A 537 26.56 -26.24 12.25
N SER A 538 26.76 -26.80 11.05
CA SER A 538 27.90 -26.49 10.20
C SER A 538 27.73 -25.16 9.45
N ILE A 539 28.84 -24.55 9.05
CA ILE A 539 28.88 -23.31 8.28
C ILE A 539 29.83 -23.44 7.09
N ALA A 540 29.37 -23.11 5.88
CA ALA A 540 30.21 -23.02 4.69
C ALA A 540 30.10 -21.63 4.02
N LEU A 541 31.18 -21.15 3.41
CA LEU A 541 31.19 -19.92 2.63
C LEU A 541 32.37 -19.87 1.65
N GLY A 542 32.24 -19.05 0.61
CA GLY A 542 33.28 -18.83 -0.39
C GLY A 542 32.96 -19.55 -1.70
N ARG A 543 33.90 -20.36 -2.20
CA ARG A 543 33.64 -21.20 -3.37
C ARG A 543 34.06 -22.64 -3.09
N ASN A 544 33.19 -23.59 -3.45
CA ASN A 544 33.46 -25.03 -3.36
C ASN A 544 33.89 -25.50 -1.94
N ALA A 545 33.26 -24.93 -0.91
CA ALA A 545 33.49 -25.29 0.49
C ALA A 545 32.43 -26.27 1.00
N THR A 546 32.86 -27.39 1.58
CA THR A 546 32.00 -28.47 2.07
C THR A 546 32.18 -28.69 3.57
N ALA A 547 31.22 -28.24 4.37
CA ALA A 547 31.17 -28.45 5.82
C ALA A 547 30.23 -29.64 6.16
N SER A 548 30.76 -30.86 6.07
CA SER A 548 29.98 -32.11 6.24
C SER A 548 29.90 -32.62 7.68
N ASP A 549 30.80 -32.18 8.56
CA ASP A 549 30.88 -32.64 9.94
C ASP A 549 30.14 -31.69 10.91
N PRO A 550 29.54 -32.19 12.00
CA PRO A 550 28.83 -31.34 12.96
C PRO A 550 29.71 -30.23 13.55
N GLY A 551 29.18 -29.01 13.64
CA GLY A 551 29.87 -27.86 14.22
C GLY A 551 31.06 -27.33 13.41
N SER A 552 31.31 -27.86 12.21
CA SER A 552 32.44 -27.43 11.36
C SER A 552 32.19 -26.09 10.67
N LEU A 553 33.26 -25.29 10.50
CA LEU A 553 33.29 -24.07 9.69
C LEU A 553 34.28 -24.24 8.54
N VAL A 554 33.83 -24.11 7.30
CA VAL A 554 34.69 -24.26 6.11
C VAL A 554 34.62 -23.02 5.24
N VAL A 555 35.77 -22.42 4.95
CA VAL A 555 35.91 -21.22 4.14
C VAL A 555 36.71 -21.53 2.88
N GLY A 556 36.03 -21.57 1.73
CA GLY A 556 36.64 -21.68 0.41
C GLY A 556 37.19 -20.35 -0.07
N ASP A 557 38.23 -20.39 -0.90
CA ASP A 557 38.80 -19.18 -1.51
C ASP A 557 38.14 -18.87 -2.87
N SER A 558 38.81 -18.13 -3.75
CA SER A 558 38.27 -17.81 -5.09
C SER A 558 38.44 -18.91 -6.13
N THR A 559 39.19 -19.96 -5.80
CA THR A 559 39.48 -21.07 -6.70
C THR A 559 38.29 -22.03 -6.77
N SER A 560 38.31 -22.94 -7.74
CA SER A 560 37.34 -24.03 -7.84
C SER A 560 37.81 -25.30 -7.12
N ASP A 561 38.92 -25.23 -6.38
CA ASP A 561 39.43 -26.39 -5.65
C ASP A 561 38.53 -26.64 -4.45
N GLU A 562 38.23 -27.91 -4.16
CA GLU A 562 37.36 -28.25 -3.03
C GLU A 562 38.13 -28.16 -1.71
N ILE A 563 37.45 -27.65 -0.67
CA ILE A 563 37.86 -27.80 0.72
C ILE A 563 36.73 -28.44 1.53
N THR A 564 37.02 -29.52 2.25
CA THR A 564 36.02 -30.30 3.00
C THR A 564 36.40 -30.36 4.47
N SER A 565 35.43 -30.37 5.38
CA SER A 565 35.70 -30.79 6.76
C SER A 565 36.17 -32.25 6.85
N ILE A 566 36.90 -32.59 7.88
CA ILE A 566 37.38 -33.94 8.18
C ILE A 566 37.04 -34.40 9.60
N ASP A 567 36.69 -33.47 10.49
CA ASP A 567 36.34 -33.72 11.89
C ASP A 567 35.22 -32.77 12.36
N ALA A 568 34.52 -33.15 13.43
CA ALA A 568 33.53 -32.28 14.08
C ALA A 568 34.20 -31.12 14.85
N ASP A 569 33.47 -30.01 15.00
CA ASP A 569 33.89 -28.82 15.75
C ASP A 569 35.21 -28.17 15.29
N GLU A 570 35.55 -28.30 14.01
CA GLU A 570 36.75 -27.69 13.42
C GLU A 570 36.48 -26.41 12.62
N ALA A 571 37.54 -25.66 12.31
CA ALA A 571 37.49 -24.57 11.34
C ALA A 571 38.60 -24.73 10.29
N ARG A 572 38.22 -24.83 9.01
CA ARG A 572 39.14 -24.95 7.89
C ARG A 572 39.03 -23.75 6.94
N PHE A 573 40.18 -23.26 6.51
CA PHE A 573 40.29 -22.12 5.59
C PHE A 573 41.16 -22.52 4.40
N GLN A 574 40.64 -22.30 3.19
CA GLN A 574 41.37 -22.52 1.96
C GLN A 574 42.13 -21.25 1.57
N GLY A 575 43.33 -21.46 1.04
CA GLY A 575 44.24 -20.38 0.71
C GLY A 575 44.97 -19.80 1.93
N PRO A 576 45.96 -18.93 1.70
CA PRO A 576 46.68 -18.28 2.77
C PRO A 576 45.75 -17.27 3.46
N LEU A 577 45.55 -17.44 4.76
CA LEU A 577 45.03 -16.37 5.61
C LEU A 577 46.02 -15.23 5.52
N ARG A 578 45.72 -14.22 4.68
CA ARG A 578 46.58 -13.05 4.47
C ARG A 578 46.91 -12.39 5.82
N SER A 579 48.04 -12.75 6.37
CA SER A 579 49.10 -11.77 6.48
C SER A 579 50.10 -12.13 5.40
N ASP A 580 50.71 -11.14 4.75
CA ASP A 580 51.86 -11.37 3.87
C ASP A 580 53.10 -11.89 4.65
N LEU A 581 52.90 -12.42 5.87
CA LEU A 581 53.87 -12.75 6.91
C LEU A 581 53.64 -14.14 7.53
N LEU A 582 52.64 -14.92 7.10
CA LEU A 582 52.34 -16.23 7.67
C LEU A 582 52.09 -17.27 6.56
N LYS A 583 52.90 -18.32 6.54
CA LYS A 583 52.62 -19.54 5.78
C LYS A 583 52.42 -20.73 6.73
N THR A 584 51.62 -21.67 6.27
CA THR A 584 51.25 -22.93 6.95
C THR A 584 51.99 -24.11 6.33
N GLU A 585 52.50 -25.02 7.16
CA GLU A 585 52.75 -26.41 6.78
C GLU A 585 51.69 -27.34 7.40
N GLU A 586 51.73 -28.61 6.99
CA GLU A 586 50.74 -29.72 7.04
C GLU A 586 49.99 -29.97 8.38
N ARG A 587 50.23 -29.17 9.43
CA ARG A 587 49.66 -29.32 10.77
C ARG A 587 49.18 -28.03 11.45
N GLY A 588 49.00 -26.93 10.70
CA GLY A 588 48.36 -25.72 11.24
C GLY A 588 49.24 -24.90 12.21
N VAL A 589 50.56 -25.07 12.14
CA VAL A 589 51.52 -24.21 12.86
C VAL A 589 51.92 -23.04 11.96
N TRP A 590 51.85 -21.84 12.52
CA TRP A 590 52.05 -20.55 11.86
C TRP A 590 53.54 -20.17 11.86
N TYR A 591 54.18 -19.97 10.69
CA TYR A 591 55.58 -19.49 10.62
C TYR A 591 55.88 -18.55 9.43
N TYR A 592 57.01 -17.84 9.50
CA TYR A 592 57.55 -16.99 8.44
C TYR A 592 58.41 -17.80 7.46
N PRO A 593 58.14 -17.80 6.14
CA PRO A 593 58.97 -18.50 5.15
C PRO A 593 60.33 -17.81 4.93
N ASP A 594 61.38 -18.63 4.75
CA ASP A 594 62.81 -18.25 4.77
C ASP A 594 63.25 -17.24 3.68
N ASP A 595 62.42 -16.89 2.69
CA ASP A 595 62.78 -16.03 1.56
C ASP A 595 62.31 -14.57 1.66
N GLN A 596 61.62 -14.20 2.75
CA GLN A 596 61.18 -12.82 3.04
C GLN A 596 61.77 -12.27 4.35
N ALA A 597 62.89 -12.83 4.81
CA ALA A 597 63.63 -12.38 5.98
C ALA A 597 64.39 -11.05 5.74
N GLU A 598 63.67 -9.96 5.48
CA GLU A 598 64.25 -8.60 5.59
C GLU A 598 63.73 -7.80 6.79
N ILE A 599 62.74 -8.28 7.57
CA ILE A 599 62.23 -7.43 8.68
C ILE A 599 61.84 -8.12 9.99
N ALA A 600 62.05 -9.43 10.15
CA ALA A 600 61.97 -10.05 11.46
C ALA A 600 63.27 -10.79 11.77
N PRO A 601 64.23 -10.18 12.51
CA PRO A 601 65.45 -10.86 12.87
C PRO A 601 65.22 -12.00 13.86
N TRP A 602 63.98 -12.35 14.24
CA TRP A 602 63.66 -13.33 15.27
C TRP A 602 62.49 -14.23 14.86
N ARG A 603 62.53 -15.51 15.25
CA ARG A 603 61.42 -16.47 15.11
C ARG A 603 61.21 -17.22 16.42
N THR A 604 59.97 -17.65 16.69
CA THR A 604 59.62 -18.56 17.80
C THR A 604 58.90 -19.78 17.23
N PHE A 605 59.33 -20.98 17.57
CA PHE A 605 58.74 -22.23 17.07
C PHE A 605 59.03 -23.39 18.03
N TYR A 606 58.25 -24.46 17.89
CA TYR A 606 58.53 -25.73 18.55
C TYR A 606 59.33 -26.61 17.59
N ASP A 607 60.51 -27.06 18.02
CA ASP A 607 61.39 -27.93 17.22
C ASP A 607 61.15 -29.40 17.59
N ASP A 608 60.33 -30.07 16.77
CA ASP A 608 59.98 -31.50 16.90
C ASP A 608 61.21 -32.42 16.95
N SER A 609 62.33 -32.04 16.33
CA SER A 609 63.54 -32.88 16.29
C SER A 609 64.27 -32.94 17.63
N SER A 610 64.02 -31.95 18.49
CA SER A 610 64.70 -31.76 19.77
C SER A 610 63.76 -31.64 20.97
N ASP A 611 62.44 -31.63 20.76
CA ASP A 611 61.42 -31.46 21.80
C ASP A 611 61.63 -30.18 22.63
N GLU A 612 61.79 -29.04 21.94
CA GLU A 612 62.10 -27.75 22.57
C GLU A 612 61.21 -26.63 22.01
N TRP A 613 60.71 -25.76 22.88
CA TRP A 613 60.20 -24.45 22.46
C TRP A 613 61.38 -23.50 22.27
N ARG A 614 61.59 -22.94 21.08
CA ARG A 614 62.75 -22.11 20.73
C ARG A 614 62.40 -20.71 20.29
N VAL A 615 63.31 -19.79 20.57
CA VAL A 615 63.43 -18.44 20.02
C VAL A 615 64.78 -18.36 19.31
N ASP A 616 64.80 -18.19 17.99
CA ASP A 616 66.01 -18.05 17.18
C ASP A 616 66.11 -16.65 16.60
N ARG A 617 67.34 -16.18 16.32
CA ARG A 617 67.63 -14.93 15.62
C ARG A 617 68.31 -15.20 14.28
N TRP A 618 67.84 -14.57 13.21
CA TRP A 618 68.46 -14.61 11.89
C TRP A 618 69.77 -13.82 11.92
N ASP A 619 70.88 -14.48 11.60
CA ASP A 619 72.20 -13.87 11.54
C ASP A 619 72.71 -13.87 10.10
N THR A 620 72.87 -12.67 9.54
CA THR A 620 73.35 -12.43 8.17
C THR A 620 74.83 -12.06 8.13
N SER A 621 75.56 -12.10 9.27
CA SER A 621 76.96 -11.66 9.36
C SER A 621 77.96 -12.64 8.77
N GLY A 622 77.56 -13.91 8.55
CA GLY A 622 78.36 -14.94 7.90
C GLY A 622 78.20 -14.99 6.38
N SER A 623 79.08 -15.74 5.69
CA SER A 623 79.01 -15.99 4.24
C SER A 623 77.73 -16.70 3.80
N ILE A 624 77.04 -17.34 4.75
CA ILE A 624 75.76 -18.03 4.59
C ILE A 624 74.90 -17.59 5.80
N PRO A 625 73.71 -16.98 5.58
CA PRO A 625 72.80 -16.65 6.67
C PRO A 625 72.35 -17.90 7.43
N VAL A 626 72.31 -17.84 8.76
CA VAL A 626 71.86 -18.95 9.62
C VAL A 626 70.93 -18.46 10.72
N TRP A 627 69.98 -19.31 11.13
CA TRP A 627 69.20 -19.11 12.36
C TRP A 627 70.05 -19.54 13.56
N ASN A 628 70.37 -18.59 14.44
CA ASN A 628 71.08 -18.86 15.68
C ASN A 628 70.08 -18.98 16.82
N ARG A 629 70.15 -20.05 17.61
CA ARG A 629 69.34 -20.23 18.82
C ARG A 629 69.61 -19.09 19.81
N LYS A 630 68.57 -18.59 20.48
CA LYS A 630 68.68 -17.48 21.45
C LYS A 630 67.90 -17.68 22.74
N MET A 631 66.84 -18.48 22.75
CA MET A 631 66.20 -18.94 23.97
C MET A 631 65.49 -20.26 23.71
N TRP A 632 65.50 -21.20 24.65
CA TRP A 632 64.74 -22.42 24.54
C TRP A 632 64.30 -22.97 25.88
N VAL A 633 63.20 -23.70 25.86
CA VAL A 633 62.75 -24.52 26.99
C VAL A 633 63.15 -25.95 26.70
N THR A 634 63.98 -26.53 27.56
CA THR A 634 64.41 -27.93 27.44
C THR A 634 63.23 -28.88 27.72
N ALA A 635 63.38 -30.15 27.34
CA ALA A 635 62.38 -31.17 27.63
C ALA A 635 62.10 -31.37 29.14
N SER A 636 63.02 -30.95 30.02
CA SER A 636 62.86 -30.93 31.48
C SER A 636 62.15 -29.69 32.02
N GLY A 637 61.88 -28.67 31.19
CA GLY A 637 61.24 -27.42 31.58
C GLY A 637 62.19 -26.29 31.99
N ASP A 638 63.51 -26.47 31.81
CA ASP A 638 64.50 -25.42 32.09
C ASP A 638 64.52 -24.37 30.97
N ILE A 639 64.73 -23.11 31.32
CA ILE A 639 64.88 -22.01 30.35
C ILE A 639 66.36 -21.75 30.12
N GLU A 640 66.81 -21.97 28.89
CA GLU A 640 68.17 -21.67 28.42
C GLU A 640 68.14 -20.51 27.41
N ALA A 641 69.18 -19.67 27.38
CA ALA A 641 69.25 -18.53 26.45
C ALA A 641 70.68 -18.23 25.97
N GLU A 642 70.81 -17.73 24.75
CA GLU A 642 72.05 -17.30 24.10
C GLU A 642 71.93 -15.86 23.56
N GLY A 643 73.05 -15.13 23.58
CA GLY A 643 73.16 -13.77 23.04
C GLY A 643 73.28 -12.68 24.11
N ALA A 644 73.86 -11.56 23.70
CA ALA A 644 74.08 -10.38 24.55
C ALA A 644 72.79 -9.56 24.69
N LYS A 645 71.84 -10.01 25.53
CA LYS A 645 71.06 -9.06 26.33
C LYS A 645 71.72 -9.03 27.69
N ASN A 646 72.69 -8.14 27.71
CA ASN A 646 73.65 -7.97 28.74
C ASN A 646 72.97 -7.38 29.96
N PHE A 647 73.21 -8.00 31.10
CA PHE A 647 73.18 -7.32 32.38
C PHE A 647 74.32 -6.28 32.47
N VAL A 648 74.71 -5.64 31.35
CA VAL A 648 75.94 -4.84 31.24
C VAL A 648 75.62 -3.39 30.89
N GLU A 649 76.09 -2.45 31.71
CA GLU A 649 76.09 -1.01 31.41
C GLU A 649 77.52 -0.51 31.18
N THR A 650 77.68 0.44 30.26
CA THR A 650 78.97 1.05 29.94
C THR A 650 79.07 2.41 30.60
N VAL A 651 80.11 2.62 31.41
CA VAL A 651 80.31 3.85 32.20
C VAL A 651 81.68 4.45 31.89
N ASP A 652 81.70 5.77 31.66
CA ASP A 652 82.93 6.52 31.49
C ASP A 652 83.68 6.66 32.81
N THR A 653 84.95 6.26 32.82
CA THR A 653 85.86 6.46 33.96
C THR A 653 87.11 7.24 33.54
N ASP A 654 87.87 7.76 34.51
CA ASP A 654 89.06 8.58 34.24
C ASP A 654 90.18 7.81 33.49
N ASP A 655 90.13 6.47 33.48
CA ASP A 655 91.04 5.59 32.72
C ASP A 655 90.40 5.01 31.43
N GLY A 656 89.30 5.62 30.98
CA GLY A 656 88.54 5.24 29.78
C GLY A 656 87.24 4.48 30.07
N GLU A 657 86.46 4.25 29.03
CA GLU A 657 85.14 3.61 29.06
C GLU A 657 85.23 2.14 29.53
N LYS A 658 84.39 1.72 30.49
CA LYS A 658 84.37 0.36 31.09
C LYS A 658 82.95 -0.24 31.09
N GLU A 659 82.86 -1.57 31.04
CA GLU A 659 81.60 -2.34 31.09
C GLU A 659 81.36 -2.96 32.49
N VAL A 660 80.14 -2.87 33.03
CA VAL A 660 79.71 -3.35 34.38
C VAL A 660 78.61 -4.40 34.26
N VAL A 661 78.72 -5.63 34.80
CA VAL A 661 77.83 -6.81 34.55
C VAL A 661 77.03 -7.32 35.81
N TYR A 662 75.70 -7.18 35.85
CA TYR A 662 74.80 -7.52 36.98
C TYR A 662 74.18 -8.94 36.95
N THR A 663 74.59 -9.93 37.75
CA THR A 663 73.90 -11.26 37.75
C THR A 663 73.45 -11.82 39.09
N ALA A 664 73.70 -11.15 40.20
CA ALA A 664 73.22 -11.43 41.55
C ALA A 664 73.58 -10.18 42.38
N SER A 665 73.42 -10.19 43.70
CA SER A 665 74.09 -9.18 44.53
C SER A 665 75.59 -9.22 44.16
N GLU A 666 76.08 -8.19 43.46
CA GLU A 666 77.41 -8.23 42.84
C GLU A 666 78.47 -8.32 43.93
N SER A 667 79.11 -9.47 44.00
CA SER A 667 80.26 -9.75 44.83
C SER A 667 81.35 -10.32 43.93
N GLY A 668 82.62 -10.06 44.25
CA GLY A 668 83.76 -10.60 43.51
C GLY A 668 83.87 -12.13 43.53
N THR A 669 83.00 -12.79 44.31
CA THR A 669 82.77 -14.23 44.37
C THR A 669 81.27 -14.51 44.54
N ALA A 670 80.79 -15.64 44.01
CA ALA A 670 79.41 -16.06 44.21
C ALA A 670 79.19 -16.39 45.69
N HIS A 671 78.25 -15.71 46.34
CA HIS A 671 77.97 -15.89 47.76
C HIS A 671 76.59 -16.49 48.05
N THR A 672 76.53 -17.22 49.15
CA THR A 672 75.31 -17.56 49.88
C THR A 672 75.07 -16.49 50.95
N GLU A 673 73.82 -16.21 51.29
CA GLU A 673 73.47 -15.24 52.33
C GLU A 673 72.30 -15.76 53.17
N GLU A 674 72.43 -15.66 54.49
CA GLU A 674 71.36 -15.88 55.45
C GLU A 674 71.31 -14.70 56.43
N SER A 675 70.11 -14.21 56.76
CA SER A 675 69.92 -13.10 57.69
C SER A 675 68.80 -13.37 58.69
N GLY A 676 68.99 -12.94 59.93
CA GLY A 676 67.99 -13.12 60.98
C GLY A 676 68.19 -12.17 62.17
N VAL A 677 67.44 -12.41 63.24
CA VAL A 677 67.58 -11.73 64.54
C VAL A 677 67.81 -12.79 65.61
N ALA A 678 68.74 -12.54 66.52
CA ALA A 678 69.05 -13.40 67.66
C ALA A 678 69.08 -12.58 68.96
N GLU A 679 68.87 -13.24 70.09
CA GLU A 679 68.89 -12.62 71.42
C GLU A 679 70.06 -13.17 72.23
N LEU A 680 70.80 -12.29 72.91
CA LEU A 680 71.82 -12.69 73.89
C LEU A 680 71.16 -13.14 75.19
N ASP A 681 71.64 -14.25 75.75
CA ASP A 681 71.30 -14.77 77.08
C ASP A 681 72.59 -14.83 77.91
N ASP A 682 72.67 -14.05 78.99
CA ASP A 682 73.86 -13.86 79.84
C ASP A 682 75.09 -13.46 79.01
N GLY A 683 74.89 -12.52 78.07
CA GLY A 683 75.95 -12.02 77.19
C GLY A 683 76.34 -12.95 76.04
N ARG A 684 75.60 -14.04 75.76
CA ARG A 684 75.94 -15.01 74.69
C ARG A 684 74.72 -15.49 73.90
N ALA A 685 74.86 -15.62 72.58
CA ALA A 685 73.86 -16.20 71.68
C ALA A 685 74.48 -17.29 70.81
N GLU A 686 73.80 -18.44 70.70
CA GLU A 686 74.12 -19.50 69.74
C GLU A 686 73.02 -19.57 68.68
N ILE A 687 73.40 -19.40 67.41
CA ILE A 687 72.49 -19.28 66.26
C ILE A 687 72.76 -20.46 65.33
N ALA A 688 71.76 -21.33 65.12
CA ALA A 688 71.84 -22.37 64.10
C ALA A 688 71.53 -21.79 62.72
N LEU A 689 72.37 -22.09 61.73
CA LEU A 689 72.13 -21.75 60.34
C LEU A 689 71.30 -22.85 59.66
N PRO A 690 70.46 -22.52 58.66
CA PRO A 690 69.64 -23.53 57.97
C PRO A 690 70.49 -24.57 57.23
N ASP A 691 70.04 -25.82 57.20
CA ASP A 691 70.74 -26.92 56.49
C ASP A 691 71.08 -26.59 55.03
N HIS A 692 70.20 -25.86 54.34
CA HIS A 692 70.43 -25.48 52.94
C HIS A 692 71.58 -24.46 52.79
N PHE A 693 71.85 -23.64 53.81
CA PHE A 693 73.01 -22.76 53.81
C PHE A 693 74.30 -23.59 53.83
N GLY A 694 74.39 -24.59 54.71
CA GLY A 694 75.54 -25.50 54.74
C GLY A 694 75.69 -26.40 53.51
N MET A 695 74.60 -26.81 52.88
CA MET A 695 74.64 -27.63 51.66
C MET A 695 75.26 -26.93 50.44
N VAL A 696 75.21 -25.60 50.40
CA VAL A 696 75.64 -24.83 49.22
C VAL A 696 76.77 -23.84 49.52
N THR A 697 77.24 -23.77 50.76
CA THR A 697 78.33 -22.88 51.19
C THR A 697 79.59 -23.70 51.41
N ASP A 698 80.69 -23.25 50.81
CA ASP A 698 82.01 -23.83 51.00
C ASP A 698 82.47 -23.65 52.45
N ASP A 699 82.80 -24.75 53.14
CA ASP A 699 83.23 -24.76 54.54
C ASP A 699 84.72 -24.46 54.72
N ASP A 700 85.50 -24.50 53.65
CA ASP A 700 86.93 -24.16 53.64
C ASP A 700 87.18 -22.65 53.45
N GLU A 701 86.18 -21.88 52.99
CA GLU A 701 86.25 -20.43 52.80
C GLU A 701 85.70 -19.61 54.00
N PRO A 702 86.26 -18.43 54.30
CA PRO A 702 85.86 -17.66 55.47
C PRO A 702 84.46 -17.05 55.32
N LEU A 703 83.62 -17.25 56.34
CA LEU A 703 82.32 -16.60 56.46
C LEU A 703 82.47 -15.13 56.87
N VAL A 704 81.70 -14.26 56.25
CA VAL A 704 81.55 -12.86 56.66
C VAL A 704 80.27 -12.73 57.47
N VAL A 705 80.42 -12.45 58.77
CA VAL A 705 79.29 -12.26 59.69
C VAL A 705 79.24 -10.80 60.08
N GLN A 706 78.12 -10.15 59.78
CA GLN A 706 77.82 -8.81 60.24
C GLN A 706 76.72 -8.88 61.30
N THR A 707 76.96 -8.28 62.46
CA THR A 707 75.97 -8.17 63.53
C THR A 707 75.61 -6.70 63.79
N THR A 708 74.35 -6.45 64.15
CA THR A 708 73.85 -5.11 64.46
C THR A 708 73.04 -5.15 65.76
N PRO A 709 73.57 -4.66 66.89
CA PRO A 709 72.86 -4.68 68.16
C PRO A 709 71.69 -3.69 68.17
N TYR A 710 70.53 -4.10 68.69
CA TYR A 710 69.37 -3.24 68.89
C TYR A 710 69.38 -2.61 70.29
N GLY A 711 70.44 -1.86 70.62
CA GLY A 711 70.63 -1.25 71.93
C GLY A 711 72.02 -0.62 72.10
N GLY A 712 72.28 -0.02 73.27
CA GLY A 712 73.58 0.57 73.60
C GLY A 712 74.61 -0.49 73.99
N SER A 713 75.20 -1.16 73.00
CA SER A 713 76.27 -2.15 73.17
C SER A 713 77.65 -1.51 73.03
N ALA A 714 78.66 -1.99 73.77
CA ALA A 714 80.08 -1.66 73.53
C ALA A 714 80.65 -2.39 72.29
N GLY A 715 79.90 -3.34 71.73
CA GLY A 715 80.20 -4.11 70.54
C GLY A 715 79.93 -5.60 70.74
N LEU A 716 79.46 -6.25 69.67
CA LEU A 716 79.29 -7.71 69.63
C LEU A 716 80.52 -8.37 69.03
N LYS A 717 80.90 -9.54 69.55
CA LYS A 717 82.01 -10.35 69.07
C LYS A 717 81.51 -11.71 68.61
N VAL A 718 81.74 -12.06 67.35
CA VAL A 718 81.59 -13.44 66.87
C VAL A 718 82.75 -14.27 67.40
N VAL A 719 82.46 -15.27 68.24
CA VAL A 719 83.47 -16.14 68.87
C VAL A 719 83.55 -17.52 68.24
N GLU A 720 82.49 -17.93 67.53
CA GLU A 720 82.46 -19.13 66.71
C GLU A 720 81.67 -18.86 65.43
N HIS A 721 82.15 -19.39 64.31
CA HIS A 721 81.43 -19.38 63.05
C HIS A 721 81.72 -20.66 62.26
N SER A 722 80.66 -21.29 61.74
CA SER A 722 80.69 -22.38 60.78
C SER A 722 79.49 -22.27 59.84
N THR A 723 79.45 -23.08 58.79
CA THR A 723 78.31 -23.18 57.87
C THR A 723 77.03 -23.70 58.53
N ASP A 724 77.14 -24.29 59.74
CA ASP A 724 76.01 -24.81 60.51
C ASP A 724 75.58 -23.89 61.66
N ARG A 725 76.47 -23.04 62.20
CA ARG A 725 76.14 -22.18 63.35
C ARG A 725 77.05 -20.97 63.54
N LEU A 726 76.54 -19.97 64.25
CA LEU A 726 77.28 -18.82 64.76
C LEU A 726 77.17 -18.74 66.29
N VAL A 727 78.22 -18.32 66.97
CA VAL A 727 78.18 -17.94 68.39
C VAL A 727 78.66 -16.51 68.52
N VAL A 728 77.83 -15.67 69.13
CA VAL A 728 78.08 -14.25 69.34
C VAL A 728 78.05 -13.93 70.83
N GLU A 729 79.05 -13.20 71.32
CA GLU A 729 79.16 -12.75 72.71
C GLU A 729 79.21 -11.22 72.78
N ASP A 730 78.71 -10.66 73.89
CA ASP A 730 78.90 -9.24 74.22
C ASP A 730 80.33 -9.00 74.75
N LEU A 731 80.99 -7.95 74.26
CA LEU A 731 82.31 -7.56 74.75
C LEU A 731 82.31 -7.12 76.22
N ASP A 732 81.17 -6.63 76.74
CA ASP A 732 81.01 -6.24 78.16
C ASP A 732 80.52 -7.39 79.06
N GLY A 733 80.19 -8.55 78.47
CA GLY A 733 80.08 -9.86 79.15
C GLY A 733 78.76 -10.20 79.84
N GLU A 734 77.84 -9.27 80.10
CA GLU A 734 76.56 -9.56 80.81
C GLU A 734 75.34 -8.85 80.18
N GLY A 735 75.30 -8.67 78.85
CA GLY A 735 74.21 -7.98 78.15
C GLY A 735 73.13 -8.91 77.59
N ASP A 736 71.86 -8.65 77.91
CA ASP A 736 70.69 -9.35 77.35
C ASP A 736 69.91 -8.41 76.39
N TYR A 737 70.10 -8.58 75.09
CA TYR A 737 69.38 -7.82 74.05
C TYR A 737 69.40 -8.53 72.70
N GLU A 738 68.46 -8.14 71.82
CA GLU A 738 68.39 -8.61 70.44
C GLU A 738 69.42 -7.92 69.53
N PHE A 739 69.89 -8.66 68.53
CA PHE A 739 70.70 -8.15 67.44
C PHE A 739 70.33 -8.82 66.12
N ALA A 740 70.38 -8.06 65.02
CA ALA A 740 70.33 -8.66 63.69
C ALA A 740 71.69 -9.23 63.31
N TYR A 741 71.67 -10.31 62.53
CA TYR A 741 72.85 -10.87 61.90
C TYR A 741 72.59 -11.10 60.41
N THR A 742 73.65 -10.94 59.62
CA THR A 742 73.75 -11.43 58.25
C THR A 742 75.04 -12.23 58.15
N VAL A 743 74.95 -13.47 57.68
CA VAL A 743 76.11 -14.30 57.35
C VAL A 743 76.16 -14.51 55.86
N LYS A 744 77.35 -14.31 55.30
CA LYS A 744 77.64 -14.58 53.89
C LYS A 744 78.78 -15.58 53.81
N GLY A 745 78.64 -16.57 52.95
CA GLY A 745 79.71 -17.51 52.63
C GLY A 745 79.93 -17.61 51.13
N THR A 746 81.05 -18.21 50.72
CA THR A 746 81.31 -18.48 49.30
C THR A 746 80.54 -19.73 48.89
N ARG A 747 79.93 -19.74 47.70
CA ARG A 747 79.17 -20.91 47.24
C ARG A 747 80.10 -22.09 46.94
N ASP A 748 79.76 -23.28 47.46
CA ASP A 748 80.50 -24.52 47.24
C ASP A 748 80.68 -24.81 45.74
N GLY A 749 81.92 -25.11 45.35
CA GLY A 749 82.38 -25.29 43.96
C GLY A 749 82.67 -24.00 43.19
N TYR A 750 82.59 -22.82 43.81
CA TYR A 750 82.77 -21.52 43.14
C TYR A 750 83.82 -20.61 43.82
N ALA A 751 84.62 -21.12 44.76
CA ALA A 751 85.70 -20.38 45.40
C ALA A 751 86.76 -19.86 44.40
N ASP A 752 87.12 -20.69 43.42
CA ASP A 752 88.13 -20.35 42.40
C ASP A 752 87.54 -19.68 41.14
N LYS A 753 86.24 -19.36 41.13
CA LYS A 753 85.58 -18.78 39.96
C LYS A 753 85.83 -17.27 39.91
N GLU A 754 86.90 -16.89 39.22
CA GLU A 754 87.14 -15.49 38.89
C GLU A 754 85.96 -14.91 38.08
N VAL A 755 85.40 -13.81 38.60
CA VAL A 755 84.33 -13.03 37.97
C VAL A 755 84.85 -12.32 36.72
N VAL A 756 86.14 -11.97 36.70
CA VAL A 756 86.85 -11.38 35.56
C VAL A 756 87.82 -12.41 35.00
N ARG A 757 87.68 -12.76 33.72
CA ARG A 757 88.54 -13.74 33.03
C ARG A 757 89.11 -13.15 31.75
N GLU A 758 90.28 -13.60 31.34
CA GLU A 758 90.84 -13.27 30.03
C GLU A 758 89.92 -13.81 28.91
N PRO A 759 89.68 -13.06 27.81
CA PRO A 759 88.82 -13.52 26.72
C PRO A 759 89.37 -14.82 26.11
N SER A 760 88.56 -15.89 26.09
CA SER A 760 88.96 -17.11 25.39
C SER A 760 89.02 -16.85 23.89
N ALA A 761 90.16 -17.18 23.26
CA ALA A 761 90.30 -17.15 21.81
C ALA A 761 89.27 -18.10 21.18
N SER A 762 88.57 -17.62 20.15
CA SER A 762 87.55 -18.30 19.35
C SER A 762 87.66 -19.83 19.33
N ALA A 763 86.75 -20.52 20.00
CA ALA A 763 86.60 -21.95 19.88
C ALA A 763 85.96 -22.27 18.52
N GLU A 764 86.75 -22.81 17.60
CA GLU A 764 86.25 -23.59 16.46
C GLU A 764 85.40 -24.76 16.97
N SER A 765 84.38 -25.15 16.20
CA SER A 765 83.43 -26.18 16.56
C SER A 765 84.11 -27.53 16.80
N THR A 766 84.08 -28.04 18.03
CA THR A 766 84.27 -29.47 18.28
C THR A 766 83.39 -29.94 19.43
N GLY A 767 82.37 -30.73 19.08
CA GLY A 767 81.78 -31.82 19.89
C GLY A 767 81.15 -31.47 21.23
N SER A 768 79.84 -31.75 21.35
CA SER A 768 79.13 -31.84 22.63
C SER A 768 79.92 -32.66 23.66
N PRO A 769 80.20 -32.14 24.86
CA PRO A 769 80.57 -32.98 25.99
C PRO A 769 79.34 -33.77 26.44
N THR A 770 79.49 -35.08 26.57
CA THR A 770 78.53 -35.97 27.24
C THR A 770 78.32 -35.53 28.71
N PRO A 771 77.12 -35.75 29.28
CA PRO A 771 76.86 -35.47 30.69
C PRO A 771 77.85 -36.23 31.57
N ALA A 772 78.37 -35.57 32.62
CA ALA A 772 79.08 -36.27 33.68
C ALA A 772 78.04 -36.99 34.56
N ASP A 773 78.23 -38.30 34.72
CA ASP A 773 77.69 -39.06 35.85
C ASP A 773 78.39 -38.57 37.13
N ASP A 774 77.65 -37.90 38.01
CA ASP A 774 77.52 -38.20 39.45
C ASP A 774 76.54 -37.23 40.12
#